data_AF-G4ZHR4-F1
#
_entry.id   AF-G4ZHR4-F1
#
_cell.length_a   1.000
_cell.length_b   1.000
_cell.length_c   1.000
_cell.angle_alpha   90.00
_cell.angle_beta   90.00
_cell.angle_gamma   90.00
#
_symmetry.space_group_name_H-M   'P 1'
#
loop_
_entity.id
_entity.type
_entity.pdbx_description
1 polymer ?
#
loop_
_entity_poly.entity_id
_entity_poly.type
_entity_poly.pdbx_seq_one_letter_code
_entity_poly.pdbx_strand_id
1 'polypeptide(L)'
;MASARVTIGADRLSVADTTLAVGGARALLPVADAVAAVTCEALRADAAAFEAEFVDAARPHRGIVTSAQNLRLMLDGSKFINSQKEGATDVAAVRCIPQYHGPARDAVLVAYKAVEAEINGALGDSAAAKRAGAGIHPQALKTALSATKEALLVLLQGSVDRLQVLDSTATDAPQTADAVELVDATAAALARELVPAFKFFEEEEAQLKLRQAEKNAKAQEAAAKAAAAAAKEDEKLAAMPEAQRNKILDKRRKKLEKQKEKESAKKSSKDEIKVGLGSQAVRQHLLALGDAWQTSVEKSAFDLRASSFSLFLEELFVRLGSGGARRKPKIAKGSQDFLPHQMALREKIFNKIRMVFKRHAGVEIETPVFELKETLTGKYGEDSKLIYDLADQGGELLALRYDLTVPFARFMALHSPGNIKRYHIARVYRRDNPQMARGRFREFYQCDFDIAGTYAPMLPDAEVLSIGIEVLQQFPELGPVKVKLSHRLLLDAILAICGVPADKFRTTCSAIDKLDKEPWSEVRREMVEEKDIPEAVADRIEPFVCKVGSPRELHAQLLKENMFGDNVNARRAMDDLALLFNYLEAMGVLDYISFDLSLARGLDYYTGLIYEFVLTSPEHHVGSIAAGGRYDNLVGMFSATDQQIPCVGVSLGIERIFGILQAHAEKQSANAAPPSQVLVASTSNDLMLPRLELCKQLWLANISAEVMQTENPKFIKQLHYALERGTPYMVVIGEDELAKGVVKVKEMASKDEVTVPRSELVAELLRRGCPTTSTLSI
;
A
#
# COMPACT_ATOMS: atom_id res chain seq x y z
N MET A 1 5.46 -1.02 -61.09
CA MET A 1 5.26 0.44 -61.21
C MET A 1 5.04 1.01 -59.81
N ALA A 2 5.83 2.04 -59.45
CA ALA A 2 5.64 3.06 -58.40
C ALA A 2 5.18 2.60 -56.98
N SER A 3 6.07 2.56 -55.97
CA SER A 3 6.53 3.71 -55.15
C SER A 3 5.49 4.25 -54.15
N ALA A 4 5.65 3.88 -52.87
CA ALA A 4 5.64 4.83 -51.76
C ALA A 4 6.47 4.27 -50.59
N ARG A 5 7.72 4.75 -50.48
CA ARG A 5 8.60 4.62 -49.32
C ARG A 5 8.12 5.53 -48.20
N VAL A 6 8.26 5.11 -46.94
CA VAL A 6 8.81 5.97 -45.88
C VAL A 6 9.88 5.17 -45.14
N THR A 7 11.14 5.54 -45.41
CA THR A 7 12.37 5.00 -44.84
C THR A 7 12.83 5.90 -43.70
N ILE A 8 13.15 5.34 -42.52
CA ILE A 8 14.34 5.70 -41.70
C ILE A 8 14.70 4.46 -40.85
N GLY A 9 15.78 3.73 -41.15
CA GLY A 9 16.20 2.59 -40.31
C GLY A 9 17.38 1.75 -40.81
N ALA A 10 18.21 1.30 -39.86
CA ALA A 10 19.08 0.12 -39.92
C ALA A 10 19.37 -0.49 -38.52
N ASP A 11 19.36 0.30 -37.44
CA ASP A 11 19.82 -0.14 -36.10
C ASP A 11 18.70 -0.48 -35.09
N ARG A 12 17.76 -1.37 -35.43
CA ARG A 12 16.69 -1.83 -34.49
C ARG A 12 16.83 -3.28 -34.01
N LEU A 13 17.62 -4.12 -34.69
CA LEU A 13 17.89 -5.50 -34.26
C LEU A 13 18.83 -5.56 -33.04
N SER A 14 19.83 -4.68 -32.92
CA SER A 14 20.91 -4.82 -31.93
C SER A 14 20.49 -4.61 -30.47
N VAL A 15 19.49 -3.78 -30.17
CA VAL A 15 19.02 -3.57 -28.78
C VAL A 15 18.20 -4.77 -28.29
N ALA A 16 17.40 -5.38 -29.16
CA ALA A 16 16.65 -6.59 -28.81
C ALA A 16 17.63 -7.74 -28.52
N ASP A 17 18.61 -7.95 -29.38
CA ASP A 17 19.67 -8.96 -29.19
C ASP A 17 20.49 -8.67 -27.93
N THR A 18 20.82 -7.40 -27.67
CA THR A 18 21.52 -7.00 -26.45
C THR A 18 20.66 -7.25 -25.20
N THR A 19 19.35 -7.01 -25.28
CA THR A 19 18.41 -7.25 -24.17
C THR A 19 18.30 -8.73 -23.86
N LEU A 20 18.23 -9.56 -24.91
CA LEU A 20 18.24 -11.02 -24.79
C LEU A 20 19.58 -11.52 -24.23
N ALA A 21 20.72 -11.00 -24.71
CA ALA A 21 22.04 -11.38 -24.24
C ALA A 21 22.26 -11.00 -22.77
N VAL A 22 21.85 -9.80 -22.35
CA VAL A 22 21.95 -9.36 -20.94
C VAL A 22 20.94 -10.10 -20.06
N GLY A 23 19.76 -10.42 -20.60
CA GLY A 23 18.78 -11.30 -19.95
C GLY A 23 19.33 -12.70 -19.69
N GLY A 24 19.95 -13.31 -20.70
CA GLY A 24 20.62 -14.61 -20.60
C GLY A 24 21.80 -14.58 -19.63
N ALA A 25 22.66 -13.55 -19.71
CA ALA A 25 23.77 -13.38 -18.78
C ALA A 25 23.28 -13.25 -17.32
N ARG A 26 22.12 -12.63 -17.09
CA ARG A 26 21.52 -12.55 -15.74
C ARG A 26 20.98 -13.90 -15.27
N ALA A 27 20.39 -14.69 -16.16
CA ALA A 27 19.91 -16.03 -15.86
C ALA A 27 21.06 -17.02 -15.60
N LEU A 28 22.24 -16.78 -16.17
CA LEU A 28 23.44 -17.59 -15.94
C LEU A 28 23.98 -17.47 -14.51
N LEU A 29 23.82 -16.34 -13.83
CA LEU A 29 24.45 -16.09 -12.53
C LEU A 29 23.98 -17.06 -11.43
N PRO A 30 22.68 -17.35 -11.24
CA PRO A 30 22.23 -18.39 -10.30
C PRO A 30 22.70 -19.79 -10.67
N VAL A 31 22.79 -20.10 -11.97
CA VAL A 31 23.28 -21.41 -12.45
C VAL A 31 24.77 -21.55 -12.13
N ALA A 32 25.56 -20.50 -12.37
CA ALA A 32 26.97 -20.47 -12.00
C ALA A 32 27.14 -20.66 -10.48
N ASP A 33 26.38 -19.93 -9.65
CA ASP A 33 26.39 -20.10 -8.19
C ASP A 33 26.03 -21.55 -7.79
N ALA A 34 25.04 -22.17 -8.43
CA ALA A 34 24.65 -23.56 -8.17
C ALA A 34 25.73 -24.58 -8.59
N VAL A 35 26.32 -24.41 -9.78
CA VAL A 35 27.43 -25.26 -10.24
C VAL A 35 28.64 -25.13 -9.32
N ALA A 36 28.94 -23.92 -8.85
CA ALA A 36 29.99 -23.69 -7.88
C ALA A 36 29.67 -24.36 -6.53
N ALA A 37 28.43 -24.32 -6.05
CA ALA A 37 28.01 -25.04 -4.85
C ALA A 37 28.21 -26.56 -5.00
N VAL A 38 27.76 -27.15 -6.11
CA VAL A 38 27.97 -28.59 -6.40
C VAL A 38 29.46 -28.93 -6.47
N THR A 39 30.27 -28.04 -7.05
CA THR A 39 31.74 -28.19 -7.08
C THR A 39 32.34 -28.18 -5.67
N CYS A 40 31.86 -27.30 -4.79
CA CYS A 40 32.27 -27.27 -3.38
C CYS A 40 31.92 -28.56 -2.65
N GLU A 41 30.73 -29.13 -2.87
CA GLU A 41 30.36 -30.42 -2.29
C GLU A 41 31.25 -31.56 -2.79
N ALA A 42 31.50 -31.61 -4.10
CA ALA A 42 32.36 -32.63 -4.72
C ALA A 42 33.81 -32.57 -4.19
N LEU A 43 34.33 -31.36 -3.97
CA LEU A 43 35.66 -31.11 -3.41
C LEU A 43 35.70 -31.17 -1.88
N ARG A 44 34.55 -31.40 -1.23
CA ARG A 44 34.41 -31.40 0.24
C ARG A 44 34.92 -30.12 0.89
N ALA A 45 34.69 -28.99 0.21
CA ALA A 45 35.21 -27.67 0.55
C ALA A 45 34.82 -27.21 1.96
N ASP A 46 35.66 -26.37 2.54
CA ASP A 46 35.41 -25.61 3.75
C ASP A 46 34.52 -24.38 3.46
N ALA A 47 33.28 -24.43 3.94
CA ALA A 47 32.31 -23.38 3.81
C ALA A 47 32.66 -22.11 4.60
N ALA A 48 33.63 -22.16 5.54
CA ALA A 48 34.11 -20.98 6.27
C ALA A 48 34.60 -19.88 5.33
N ALA A 49 35.08 -20.24 4.14
CA ALA A 49 35.46 -19.30 3.08
C ALA A 49 34.34 -18.34 2.66
N PHE A 50 33.06 -18.72 2.85
CA PHE A 50 31.88 -17.96 2.45
C PHE A 50 31.17 -17.29 3.62
N GLU A 51 31.65 -17.49 4.84
CA GLU A 51 31.02 -16.96 6.04
C GLU A 51 31.08 -15.43 6.12
N ALA A 52 30.06 -14.86 6.74
CA ALA A 52 29.90 -13.40 6.83
C ALA A 52 31.11 -12.73 7.50
N GLU A 53 31.72 -13.39 8.49
CA GLU A 53 32.88 -12.86 9.19
C GLU A 53 34.11 -12.70 8.28
N PHE A 54 34.28 -13.58 7.28
CA PHE A 54 35.40 -13.53 6.35
C PHE A 54 35.11 -12.72 5.08
N VAL A 55 33.87 -12.74 4.59
CA VAL A 55 33.50 -12.06 3.34
C VAL A 55 32.96 -10.66 3.61
N ASP A 56 31.98 -10.53 4.52
CA ASP A 56 31.22 -9.28 4.71
C ASP A 56 32.04 -8.24 5.49
N ALA A 57 32.87 -8.67 6.46
CA ALA A 57 33.70 -7.79 7.27
C ALA A 57 35.03 -7.41 6.60
N ALA A 58 35.67 -8.33 5.86
CA ALA A 58 36.98 -8.07 5.27
C ALA A 58 36.91 -7.39 3.90
N ARG A 59 35.88 -7.67 3.08
CA ARG A 59 35.73 -7.13 1.71
C ARG A 59 34.25 -6.88 1.36
N PRO A 60 33.68 -5.73 1.75
CA PRO A 60 32.24 -5.41 1.60
C PRO A 60 31.86 -5.03 0.15
N HIS A 61 32.25 -5.84 -0.83
CA HIS A 61 31.84 -5.66 -2.22
C HIS A 61 30.49 -6.35 -2.44
N ARG A 62 29.49 -5.59 -2.88
CA ARG A 62 28.08 -6.02 -2.95
C ARG A 62 27.88 -7.36 -3.67
N GLY A 63 28.43 -7.52 -4.86
CA GLY A 63 28.28 -8.76 -5.62
C GLY A 63 28.94 -9.97 -4.94
N ILE A 64 30.09 -9.77 -4.28
CA ILE A 64 30.85 -10.81 -3.59
C ILE A 64 30.05 -11.33 -2.40
N VAL A 65 29.55 -10.41 -1.56
CA VAL A 65 28.66 -10.72 -0.43
C VAL A 65 27.42 -11.49 -0.89
N THR A 66 26.81 -11.06 -2.00
CA THR A 66 25.61 -11.71 -2.55
C THR A 66 25.90 -13.14 -3.02
N SER A 67 27.03 -13.37 -3.69
CA SER A 67 27.40 -14.72 -4.15
C SER A 67 27.75 -15.63 -2.96
N ALA A 68 28.52 -15.12 -1.97
CA ALA A 68 28.81 -15.86 -0.75
C ALA A 68 27.55 -16.22 0.05
N GLN A 69 26.56 -15.33 0.11
CA GLN A 69 25.27 -15.61 0.74
C GLN A 69 24.50 -16.72 0.01
N ASN A 70 24.45 -16.69 -1.33
CA ASN A 70 23.76 -17.74 -2.09
C ASN A 70 24.43 -19.10 -1.92
N LEU A 71 25.76 -19.13 -1.94
CA LEU A 71 26.52 -20.36 -1.72
C LEU A 71 26.24 -20.94 -0.33
N ARG A 72 26.23 -20.10 0.72
CA ARG A 72 25.83 -20.54 2.06
C ARG A 72 24.44 -21.17 2.08
N LEU A 73 23.46 -20.53 1.44
CA LEU A 73 22.09 -21.07 1.37
C LEU A 73 22.00 -22.39 0.59
N MET A 74 22.76 -22.53 -0.50
CA MET A 74 22.76 -23.75 -1.32
C MET A 74 23.51 -24.90 -0.66
N LEU A 75 24.53 -24.58 0.13
CA LEU A 75 25.37 -25.53 0.85
C LEU A 75 24.82 -25.85 2.24
N ASP A 76 23.83 -25.09 2.73
CA ASP A 76 23.25 -25.27 4.06
C ASP A 76 22.70 -26.70 4.25
N GLY A 77 23.12 -27.35 5.33
CA GLY A 77 22.75 -28.73 5.63
C GLY A 77 23.41 -29.81 4.77
N SER A 78 24.31 -29.47 3.84
CA SER A 78 25.08 -30.47 3.09
C SER A 78 26.03 -31.22 4.02
N LYS A 79 26.08 -32.55 3.87
CA LYS A 79 26.96 -33.43 4.65
C LYS A 79 28.36 -33.58 4.06
N PHE A 80 28.58 -33.02 2.87
CA PHE A 80 29.80 -33.24 2.09
C PHE A 80 30.85 -32.14 2.29
N ILE A 81 30.40 -30.91 2.52
CA ILE A 81 31.24 -29.77 2.91
C ILE A 81 31.79 -29.92 4.34
N ASN A 82 32.89 -29.22 4.63
CA ASN A 82 33.60 -29.26 5.92
C ASN A 82 34.06 -30.66 6.36
N SER A 83 34.21 -31.59 5.41
CA SER A 83 34.61 -32.99 5.69
C SER A 83 36.09 -33.29 5.44
N GLN A 84 36.89 -32.26 5.12
CA GLN A 84 38.35 -32.29 5.07
C GLN A 84 38.96 -32.41 6.50
N LYS A 85 40.22 -32.86 6.62
CA LYS A 85 40.92 -32.93 7.93
C LYS A 85 41.10 -31.51 8.50
N GLU A 86 40.88 -31.34 9.81
CA GLU A 86 41.06 -30.07 10.53
C GLU A 86 42.41 -29.41 10.19
N GLY A 87 42.37 -28.19 9.65
CA GLY A 87 43.55 -27.39 9.30
C GLY A 87 43.94 -27.39 7.81
N ALA A 88 43.25 -28.11 6.93
CA ALA A 88 43.46 -28.00 5.48
C ALA A 88 42.76 -26.76 4.92
N THR A 89 43.52 -25.82 4.34
CA THR A 89 42.93 -24.67 3.63
C THR A 89 42.58 -25.03 2.21
N ASP A 90 41.35 -24.76 1.80
CA ASP A 90 40.92 -24.94 0.42
C ASP A 90 41.78 -24.16 -0.58
N VAL A 91 41.90 -24.73 -1.78
CA VAL A 91 42.56 -24.09 -2.90
C VAL A 91 41.89 -22.77 -3.27
N ALA A 92 42.68 -21.83 -3.79
CA ALA A 92 42.20 -20.49 -4.12
C ALA A 92 41.00 -20.51 -5.09
N ALA A 93 40.93 -21.50 -6.00
CA ALA A 93 39.81 -21.66 -6.94
C ALA A 93 38.43 -21.84 -6.26
N VAL A 94 38.42 -22.44 -5.06
CA VAL A 94 37.20 -22.65 -4.26
C VAL A 94 36.98 -21.47 -3.31
N ARG A 95 38.03 -21.05 -2.59
CA ARG A 95 37.92 -19.97 -1.62
C ARG A 95 37.56 -18.63 -2.26
N CYS A 96 37.96 -18.42 -3.52
CA CYS A 96 37.73 -17.18 -4.26
C CYS A 96 36.46 -17.17 -5.12
N ILE A 97 35.56 -18.17 -5.00
CA ILE A 97 34.31 -18.22 -5.80
C ILE A 97 33.53 -16.90 -5.72
N PRO A 98 33.26 -16.31 -4.54
CA PRO A 98 32.56 -15.04 -4.45
C PRO A 98 33.27 -13.90 -5.20
N GLN A 99 34.60 -13.93 -5.27
CA GLN A 99 35.44 -12.92 -5.93
C GLN A 99 35.41 -13.02 -7.45
N TYR A 100 35.11 -14.21 -8.01
CA TYR A 100 34.85 -14.38 -9.44
C TYR A 100 33.38 -14.07 -9.79
N HIS A 101 32.45 -14.56 -8.98
CA HIS A 101 31.00 -14.47 -9.22
C HIS A 101 30.43 -13.08 -8.92
N GLY A 102 30.96 -12.41 -7.89
CA GLY A 102 30.48 -11.13 -7.43
C GLY A 102 30.64 -9.99 -8.45
N PRO A 103 31.86 -9.75 -8.99
CA PRO A 103 32.08 -8.76 -10.04
C PRO A 103 31.26 -9.05 -11.30
N ALA A 104 31.07 -10.31 -11.68
CA ALA A 104 30.19 -10.70 -12.79
C ALA A 104 28.74 -10.29 -12.52
N ARG A 105 28.24 -10.53 -11.30
CA ARG A 105 26.90 -10.10 -10.85
C ARG A 105 26.71 -8.59 -10.98
N ASP A 106 27.69 -7.82 -10.52
CA ASP A 106 27.60 -6.36 -10.54
C ASP A 106 27.76 -5.81 -11.97
N ALA A 107 28.63 -6.39 -12.79
CA ALA A 107 28.79 -6.01 -14.19
C ALA A 107 27.53 -6.29 -15.02
N VAL A 108 26.94 -7.48 -14.89
CA VAL A 108 25.65 -7.83 -15.53
C VAL A 108 24.54 -6.89 -15.06
N LEU A 109 24.51 -6.51 -13.77
CA LEU A 109 23.54 -5.54 -13.26
C LEU A 109 23.74 -4.14 -13.87
N VAL A 110 24.99 -3.72 -14.07
CA VAL A 110 25.31 -2.44 -14.73
C VAL A 110 24.90 -2.49 -16.21
N ALA A 111 25.18 -3.58 -16.93
CA ALA A 111 24.69 -3.76 -18.30
C ALA A 111 23.17 -3.81 -18.38
N TYR A 112 22.52 -4.51 -17.45
CA TYR A 112 21.07 -4.51 -17.34
C TYR A 112 20.50 -3.11 -17.17
N LYS A 113 21.09 -2.31 -16.26
CA LYS A 113 20.65 -0.92 -16.04
C LYS A 113 20.95 -0.01 -17.23
N ALA A 114 22.07 -0.24 -17.93
CA ALA A 114 22.41 0.49 -19.14
C ALA A 114 21.43 0.16 -20.26
N VAL A 115 21.12 -1.12 -20.48
CA VAL A 115 20.09 -1.57 -21.42
C VAL A 115 18.72 -0.98 -21.05
N GLU A 116 18.32 -1.04 -19.79
CA GLU A 116 17.09 -0.44 -19.27
C GLU A 116 17.04 1.07 -19.56
N ALA A 117 18.12 1.80 -19.28
CA ALA A 117 18.19 3.24 -19.54
C ALA A 117 18.12 3.57 -21.04
N GLU A 118 18.77 2.79 -21.89
CA GLU A 118 18.79 3.00 -23.35
C GLU A 118 17.47 2.60 -24.03
N ILE A 119 16.83 1.51 -23.58
CA ILE A 119 15.48 1.11 -24.03
C ILE A 119 14.46 2.21 -23.69
N ASN A 120 14.63 2.83 -22.52
CA ASN A 120 13.79 3.94 -22.06
C ASN A 120 14.21 5.30 -22.65
N GLY A 121 15.37 5.37 -23.32
CA GLY A 121 16.10 6.62 -23.60
C GLY A 121 15.72 7.36 -24.89
N ALA A 122 15.08 6.75 -25.90
CA ALA A 122 14.76 7.48 -27.13
C ALA A 122 13.53 6.96 -27.91
N LEU A 123 12.54 7.85 -28.10
CA LEU A 123 12.16 8.45 -29.40
C LEU A 123 10.71 9.00 -29.30
N GLY A 124 10.55 10.18 -28.72
CA GLY A 124 9.43 11.06 -29.08
C GLY A 124 9.90 12.03 -30.15
N ASP A 125 9.04 12.42 -31.10
CA ASP A 125 9.34 13.32 -32.23
C ASP A 125 9.57 14.80 -31.81
N SER A 126 10.17 14.98 -30.63
CA SER A 126 10.43 16.25 -29.99
C SER A 126 11.69 16.90 -30.59
N ALA A 127 11.63 18.21 -30.78
CA ALA A 127 12.78 19.04 -31.18
C ALA A 127 13.98 18.92 -30.21
N ALA A 128 13.80 18.39 -28.99
CA ALA A 128 14.87 18.06 -28.06
C ALA A 128 15.64 16.78 -28.48
N ALA A 129 14.95 15.75 -28.97
CA ALA A 129 15.56 14.50 -29.45
C ALA A 129 16.43 14.73 -30.70
N LYS A 130 16.06 15.69 -31.56
CA LYS A 130 16.89 16.11 -32.72
C LYS A 130 18.15 16.87 -32.33
N ARG A 131 18.21 17.52 -31.14
CA ARG A 131 19.41 18.23 -30.65
C ARG A 131 20.37 17.33 -29.88
N ALA A 132 19.87 16.31 -29.19
CA ALA A 132 20.68 15.37 -28.43
C ALA A 132 21.36 14.28 -29.30
N GLY A 133 21.09 14.26 -30.61
CA GLY A 133 21.42 13.15 -31.49
C GLY A 133 20.41 12.03 -31.28
N ALA A 134 19.44 11.89 -32.17
CA ALA A 134 18.43 10.84 -32.06
C ALA A 134 19.09 9.46 -32.27
N GLY A 135 19.28 8.71 -31.19
CA GLY A 135 19.80 7.33 -31.20
C GLY A 135 20.21 6.85 -29.82
N ILE A 136 20.26 5.52 -29.65
CA ILE A 136 20.89 4.83 -28.50
C ILE A 136 22.31 5.37 -28.34
N HIS A 137 22.73 5.71 -27.13
CA HIS A 137 24.10 6.19 -26.90
C HIS A 137 25.04 4.98 -26.77
N PRO A 138 25.80 4.61 -27.83
CA PRO A 138 26.47 3.31 -27.89
C PRO A 138 27.57 3.18 -26.84
N GLN A 139 28.14 4.29 -26.35
CA GLN A 139 29.29 4.27 -25.45
C GLN A 139 28.96 3.76 -24.05
N ALA A 140 27.80 4.11 -23.49
CA ALA A 140 27.40 3.67 -22.15
C ALA A 140 27.09 2.17 -22.17
N LEU A 141 26.33 1.75 -23.17
CA LEU A 141 25.99 0.35 -23.40
C LEU A 141 27.24 -0.47 -23.72
N LYS A 142 28.11 -0.01 -24.62
CA LYS A 142 29.39 -0.67 -24.93
C LYS A 142 30.26 -0.83 -23.69
N THR A 143 30.38 0.21 -22.86
CA THR A 143 31.21 0.15 -21.64
C THR A 143 30.65 -0.89 -20.67
N ALA A 144 29.32 -0.90 -20.47
CA ALA A 144 28.67 -1.86 -19.58
C ALA A 144 28.73 -3.30 -20.12
N LEU A 145 28.58 -3.50 -21.44
CA LEU A 145 28.69 -4.79 -22.10
C LEU A 145 30.13 -5.31 -22.12
N SER A 146 31.13 -4.46 -22.37
CA SER A 146 32.54 -4.83 -22.28
C SER A 146 32.92 -5.24 -20.87
N ALA A 147 32.46 -4.51 -19.85
CA ALA A 147 32.67 -4.90 -18.46
C ALA A 147 31.96 -6.22 -18.12
N THR A 148 30.74 -6.43 -18.64
CA THR A 148 29.99 -7.69 -18.45
C THR A 148 30.69 -8.86 -19.10
N LYS A 149 31.15 -8.70 -20.33
CA LYS A 149 31.91 -9.69 -21.08
C LYS A 149 33.18 -10.08 -20.33
N GLU A 150 33.98 -9.09 -19.90
CA GLU A 150 35.21 -9.34 -19.15
C GLU A 150 34.92 -10.05 -17.82
N ALA A 151 33.88 -9.63 -17.11
CA ALA A 151 33.50 -10.26 -15.85
C ALA A 151 32.95 -11.68 -16.03
N LEU A 152 32.25 -11.97 -17.13
CA LEU A 152 31.82 -13.33 -17.49
C LEU A 152 33.00 -14.22 -17.90
N LEU A 153 34.03 -13.66 -18.55
CA LEU A 153 35.28 -14.39 -18.83
C LEU A 153 36.02 -14.72 -17.53
N VAL A 154 36.04 -13.80 -16.56
CA VAL A 154 36.60 -14.05 -15.23
C VAL A 154 35.80 -15.12 -14.47
N LEU A 155 34.46 -15.11 -14.58
CA LEU A 155 33.58 -16.14 -14.03
C LEU A 155 33.84 -17.51 -14.65
N LEU A 156 34.04 -17.55 -15.98
CA LEU A 156 34.41 -18.75 -16.71
C LEU A 156 35.78 -19.26 -16.27
N GLN A 157 36.78 -18.39 -16.17
CA GLN A 157 38.11 -18.76 -15.70
C GLN A 157 38.07 -19.36 -14.30
N GLY A 158 37.33 -18.75 -13.36
CA GLY A 158 37.14 -19.32 -12.03
C GLY A 158 36.46 -20.70 -12.06
N SER A 159 35.62 -20.97 -13.06
CA SER A 159 35.00 -22.30 -13.24
C SER A 159 35.99 -23.32 -13.82
N VAL A 160 36.84 -22.91 -14.76
CA VAL A 160 37.94 -23.73 -15.31
C VAL A 160 38.96 -24.09 -14.24
N ASP A 161 39.34 -23.13 -13.39
CA ASP A 161 40.29 -23.35 -12.31
C ASP A 161 39.74 -24.38 -11.31
N ARG A 162 38.43 -24.36 -11.02
CA ARG A 162 37.78 -25.37 -10.18
C ARG A 162 37.70 -26.74 -10.84
N LEU A 163 37.47 -26.80 -12.15
CA LEU A 163 37.48 -28.05 -12.91
C LEU A 163 38.85 -28.73 -12.87
N GLN A 164 39.94 -27.97 -13.04
CA GLN A 164 41.30 -28.50 -12.93
C GLN A 164 41.61 -29.06 -11.54
N VAL A 165 41.05 -28.44 -10.48
CA VAL A 165 41.16 -28.96 -9.11
C VAL A 165 40.37 -30.26 -8.97
N LEU A 166 39.16 -30.34 -9.50
CA LEU A 166 38.38 -31.59 -9.54
C LEU A 166 39.14 -32.71 -10.25
N ASP A 167 39.68 -32.44 -11.45
CA ASP A 167 40.42 -33.43 -12.24
C ASP A 167 41.70 -33.92 -11.56
N SER A 168 42.33 -33.09 -10.72
CA SER A 168 43.55 -33.44 -9.98
C SER A 168 43.30 -34.08 -8.61
N THR A 169 42.08 -33.98 -8.06
CA THR A 169 41.72 -34.51 -6.72
C THR A 169 40.78 -35.72 -6.78
N ALA A 170 40.10 -35.95 -7.91
CA ALA A 170 39.21 -37.08 -8.10
C ALA A 170 39.98 -38.33 -8.61
N THR A 171 40.59 -39.10 -7.71
CA THR A 171 41.07 -40.46 -8.04
C THR A 171 40.02 -41.56 -7.84
N ASP A 172 38.87 -41.27 -7.21
CA ASP A 172 37.80 -42.25 -6.92
C ASP A 172 36.38 -41.65 -7.03
N ALA A 173 36.14 -40.76 -7.99
CA ALA A 173 34.76 -40.41 -8.33
C ALA A 173 34.18 -41.50 -9.25
N PRO A 174 32.98 -42.05 -8.98
CA PRO A 174 32.28 -42.88 -9.94
C PRO A 174 32.14 -42.09 -11.24
N GLN A 175 32.69 -42.60 -12.35
CA GLN A 175 32.51 -41.99 -13.67
C GLN A 175 31.03 -42.10 -14.08
N THR A 176 30.20 -41.16 -13.63
CA THR A 176 28.93 -40.88 -14.31
C THR A 176 29.24 -39.83 -15.37
N ALA A 177 29.36 -40.31 -16.61
CA ALA A 177 29.78 -39.53 -17.78
C ALA A 177 28.88 -38.33 -18.12
N ASP A 178 27.66 -38.23 -17.56
CA ASP A 178 26.67 -37.24 -18.00
C ASP A 178 27.03 -35.77 -17.71
N ALA A 179 27.61 -35.45 -16.56
CA ALA A 179 27.78 -34.04 -16.16
C ALA A 179 28.96 -33.35 -16.86
N VAL A 180 30.07 -34.07 -17.06
CA VAL A 180 31.26 -33.54 -17.74
C VAL A 180 31.00 -33.43 -19.24
N GLU A 181 30.35 -34.42 -19.85
CA GLU A 181 29.92 -34.33 -21.25
C GLU A 181 28.94 -33.17 -21.48
N LEU A 182 28.06 -32.88 -20.53
CA LEU A 182 27.14 -31.74 -20.61
C LEU A 182 27.88 -30.40 -20.51
N VAL A 183 28.87 -30.29 -19.62
CA VAL A 183 29.69 -29.07 -19.46
C VAL A 183 30.58 -28.85 -20.69
N ASP A 184 31.24 -29.90 -21.20
CA ASP A 184 32.06 -29.81 -22.41
C ASP A 184 31.23 -29.52 -23.66
N ALA A 185 30.05 -30.14 -23.79
CA ALA A 185 29.11 -29.83 -24.87
C ALA A 185 28.64 -28.37 -24.81
N THR A 186 28.41 -27.85 -23.60
CA THR A 186 27.99 -26.46 -23.36
C THR A 186 29.13 -25.47 -23.64
N ALA A 187 30.35 -25.75 -23.19
CA ALA A 187 31.52 -24.92 -23.44
C ALA A 187 31.89 -24.90 -24.94
N ALA A 188 31.80 -26.04 -25.62
CA ALA A 188 32.03 -26.14 -27.06
C ALA A 188 30.93 -25.42 -27.87
N ALA A 189 29.66 -25.46 -27.42
CA ALA A 189 28.58 -24.71 -28.03
C ALA A 189 28.79 -23.19 -27.86
N LEU A 190 29.13 -22.75 -26.66
CA LEU A 190 29.39 -21.34 -26.35
C LEU A 190 30.59 -20.79 -27.14
N ALA A 191 31.68 -21.57 -27.26
CA ALA A 191 32.85 -21.19 -28.05
C ALA A 191 32.54 -21.08 -29.56
N ARG A 192 31.70 -21.97 -30.10
CA ARG A 192 31.27 -21.92 -31.51
C ARG A 192 30.46 -20.67 -31.84
N GLU A 193 29.74 -20.10 -30.86
CA GLU A 193 28.97 -18.87 -31.06
C GLU A 193 29.76 -17.60 -30.75
N LEU A 194 30.60 -17.62 -29.71
CA LEU A 194 31.39 -16.45 -29.32
C LEU A 194 32.55 -16.19 -30.28
N VAL A 195 33.26 -17.21 -30.77
CA VAL A 195 34.46 -17.01 -31.59
C VAL A 195 34.17 -16.26 -32.91
N PRO A 196 33.10 -16.57 -33.66
CA PRO A 196 32.74 -15.80 -34.86
C PRO A 196 32.29 -14.37 -34.52
N ALA A 197 31.54 -14.18 -33.44
CA ALA A 197 31.12 -12.85 -32.99
C ALA A 197 32.32 -11.99 -32.57
N PHE A 198 33.28 -12.56 -31.85
CA PHE A 198 34.53 -11.89 -31.49
C PHE A 198 35.36 -11.54 -32.73
N LYS A 199 35.54 -12.47 -33.68
CA LYS A 199 36.24 -12.18 -34.94
C LYS A 199 35.55 -11.08 -35.74
N PHE A 200 34.22 -11.10 -35.81
CA PHE A 200 33.44 -10.03 -36.42
C PHE A 200 33.68 -8.69 -35.74
N PHE A 201 33.71 -8.65 -34.40
CA PHE A 201 34.01 -7.42 -33.65
C PHE A 201 35.47 -6.96 -33.77
N GLU A 202 36.44 -7.88 -33.88
CA GLU A 202 37.85 -7.56 -34.13
C GLU A 202 38.08 -7.02 -35.54
N GLU A 203 37.40 -7.60 -36.54
CA GLU A 203 37.41 -7.15 -37.94
C GLU A 203 36.71 -5.79 -38.08
N GLU A 204 35.56 -5.59 -37.42
CA GLU A 204 34.91 -4.29 -37.34
C GLU A 204 35.77 -3.27 -36.58
N GLU A 205 36.44 -3.64 -35.49
CA GLU A 205 37.34 -2.74 -34.78
C GLU A 205 38.56 -2.35 -35.63
N ALA A 206 39.12 -3.28 -36.41
CA ALA A 206 40.17 -3.00 -37.37
C ALA A 206 39.69 -2.05 -38.48
N GLN A 207 38.49 -2.26 -39.02
CA GLN A 207 37.89 -1.38 -40.03
C GLN A 207 37.51 -0.01 -39.45
N LEU A 208 37.06 0.05 -38.19
CA LEU A 208 36.69 1.29 -37.52
C LEU A 208 37.93 2.10 -37.15
N LYS A 209 39.04 1.45 -36.76
CA LYS A 209 40.36 2.09 -36.61
C LYS A 209 40.89 2.62 -37.93
N LEU A 210 40.70 1.90 -39.05
CA LEU A 210 41.08 2.37 -40.38
C LEU A 210 40.23 3.59 -40.80
N ARG A 211 38.90 3.52 -40.64
CA ARG A 211 37.99 4.63 -40.93
C ARG A 211 38.22 5.82 -39.99
N GLN A 212 38.55 5.60 -38.73
CA GLN A 212 38.91 6.67 -37.78
C GLN A 212 40.28 7.26 -38.08
N ALA A 213 41.27 6.47 -38.52
CA ALA A 213 42.55 6.98 -38.99
C ALA A 213 42.37 7.86 -40.24
N GLU A 214 41.55 7.44 -41.20
CA GLU A 214 41.20 8.26 -42.37
C GLU A 214 40.42 9.52 -42.00
N LYS A 215 39.47 9.41 -41.05
CA LYS A 215 38.66 10.55 -40.58
C LYS A 215 39.51 11.52 -39.73
N ASN A 216 40.46 11.01 -38.95
CA ASN A 216 41.41 11.79 -38.16
C ASN A 216 42.48 12.43 -39.05
N ALA A 217 42.93 11.76 -40.11
CA ALA A 217 43.82 12.35 -41.12
C ALA A 217 43.11 13.49 -41.87
N LYS A 218 41.87 13.27 -42.32
CA LYS A 218 41.04 14.33 -42.93
C LYS A 218 40.70 15.45 -41.96
N ALA A 219 40.46 15.14 -40.68
CA ALA A 219 40.21 16.13 -39.64
C ALA A 219 41.47 16.90 -39.26
N GLN A 220 42.66 16.29 -39.24
CA GLN A 220 43.94 16.97 -39.03
C GLN A 220 44.30 17.83 -40.24
N GLU A 221 44.03 17.40 -41.48
CA GLU A 221 44.22 18.23 -42.67
C GLU A 221 43.27 19.43 -42.67
N ALA A 222 41.99 19.22 -42.30
CA ALA A 222 41.02 20.29 -42.15
C ALA A 222 41.34 21.23 -40.98
N ALA A 223 41.83 20.70 -39.86
CA ALA A 223 42.26 21.47 -38.70
C ALA A 223 43.55 22.25 -38.97
N ALA A 224 44.49 21.70 -39.75
CA ALA A 224 45.69 22.42 -40.20
C ALA A 224 45.34 23.54 -41.18
N LYS A 225 44.41 23.29 -42.12
CA LYS A 225 43.87 24.35 -43.01
C LYS A 225 43.11 25.43 -42.23
N ALA A 226 42.30 25.03 -41.24
CA ALA A 226 41.56 25.97 -40.38
C ALA A 226 42.48 26.75 -39.44
N ALA A 227 43.52 26.11 -38.88
CA ALA A 227 44.52 26.77 -38.04
C ALA A 227 45.41 27.72 -38.86
N ALA A 228 45.77 27.36 -40.10
CA ALA A 228 46.48 28.26 -41.02
C ALA A 228 45.61 29.46 -41.46
N ALA A 229 44.30 29.24 -41.64
CA ALA A 229 43.35 30.33 -41.91
C ALA A 229 43.13 31.23 -40.68
N ALA A 230 43.03 30.63 -39.49
CA ALA A 230 42.90 31.35 -38.22
C ALA A 230 44.17 32.12 -37.86
N ALA A 231 45.36 31.57 -38.11
CA ALA A 231 46.63 32.29 -37.92
C ALA A 231 46.75 33.49 -38.87
N LYS A 232 46.31 33.35 -40.14
CA LYS A 232 46.24 34.48 -41.08
C LYS A 232 45.19 35.53 -40.69
N GLU A 233 44.08 35.13 -40.07
CA GLU A 233 43.09 36.05 -39.51
C GLU A 233 43.59 36.73 -38.23
N ASP A 234 44.28 36.02 -37.34
CA ASP A 234 44.82 36.54 -36.08
C ASP A 234 46.04 37.45 -36.31
N GLU A 235 46.86 37.21 -37.34
CA GLU A 235 47.91 38.12 -37.79
C GLU A 235 47.31 39.42 -38.36
N LYS A 236 46.20 39.32 -39.11
CA LYS A 236 45.41 40.49 -39.53
C LYS A 236 44.73 41.20 -38.36
N LEU A 237 44.30 40.48 -37.33
CA LEU A 237 43.66 41.04 -36.13
C LEU A 237 44.66 41.72 -35.18
N ALA A 238 45.92 41.29 -35.19
CA ALA A 238 47.02 41.87 -34.43
C ALA A 238 47.56 43.17 -35.06
N ALA A 239 47.38 43.35 -36.38
CA ALA A 239 47.76 44.55 -37.12
C ALA A 239 46.69 45.68 -37.12
N MET A 240 45.55 45.48 -36.43
CA MET A 240 44.46 46.46 -36.37
C MET A 240 44.48 47.30 -35.08
N PRO A 241 44.04 48.59 -35.12
CA PRO A 241 43.98 49.45 -33.94
C PRO A 241 43.05 48.90 -32.83
N GLU A 242 43.44 49.06 -31.55
CA GLU A 242 42.78 48.48 -30.36
C GLU A 242 41.26 48.64 -30.31
N ALA A 243 40.75 49.81 -30.75
CA ALA A 243 39.32 50.12 -30.72
C ALA A 243 38.48 49.20 -31.65
N GLN A 244 39.05 48.75 -32.77
CA GLN A 244 38.37 47.82 -33.71
C GLN A 244 38.41 46.38 -33.20
N ARG A 245 39.49 45.98 -32.56
CA ARG A 245 39.68 44.63 -31.99
C ARG A 245 38.67 44.33 -30.89
N ASN A 246 38.45 45.28 -29.98
CA ASN A 246 37.47 45.12 -28.89
C ASN A 246 36.02 45.03 -29.39
N LYS A 247 35.67 45.73 -30.48
CA LYS A 247 34.33 45.67 -31.08
C LYS A 247 34.00 44.29 -31.66
N ILE A 248 35.01 43.57 -32.18
CA ILE A 248 34.85 42.24 -32.77
C ILE A 248 34.74 41.17 -31.68
N LEU A 249 35.54 41.29 -30.61
CA LEU A 249 35.49 40.39 -29.45
C LEU A 249 34.15 40.48 -28.71
N ASP A 250 33.61 41.69 -28.53
CA ASP A 250 32.31 41.90 -27.87
C ASP A 250 31.13 41.34 -28.70
N LYS A 251 31.21 41.42 -30.03
CA LYS A 251 30.26 40.76 -30.95
C LYS A 251 30.29 39.23 -30.83
N ARG A 252 31.48 38.64 -30.65
CA ARG A 252 31.64 37.19 -30.45
C ARG A 252 31.05 36.74 -29.11
N ARG A 253 31.23 37.54 -28.04
CA ARG A 253 30.70 37.24 -26.70
C ARG A 253 29.15 37.29 -26.65
N LYS A 254 28.55 38.33 -27.24
CA LYS A 254 27.08 38.47 -27.35
C LYS A 254 26.41 37.36 -28.16
N LYS A 255 27.10 36.80 -29.15
CA LYS A 255 26.59 35.67 -29.95
C LYS A 255 26.52 34.37 -29.14
N LEU A 256 27.47 34.18 -28.22
CA LEU A 256 27.57 33.03 -27.31
C LEU A 256 26.50 33.08 -26.19
N GLU A 257 26.22 34.26 -25.62
CA GLU A 257 25.19 34.44 -24.60
C GLU A 257 23.77 34.22 -25.15
N LYS A 258 23.49 34.74 -26.36
CA LYS A 258 22.20 34.56 -27.04
C LYS A 258 21.90 33.09 -27.41
N GLN A 259 22.95 32.27 -27.48
CA GLN A 259 22.83 30.83 -27.73
C GLN A 259 22.46 30.07 -26.44
N LYS A 260 22.98 30.50 -25.29
CA LYS A 260 22.65 29.94 -23.96
C LYS A 260 21.23 30.29 -23.49
N GLU A 261 20.75 31.51 -23.77
CA GLU A 261 19.38 31.93 -23.40
C GLU A 261 18.27 31.20 -24.18
N LYS A 262 18.56 30.72 -25.40
CA LYS A 262 17.60 29.92 -26.20
C LYS A 262 17.42 28.49 -25.69
N GLU A 263 18.32 28.01 -24.83
CA GLU A 263 18.29 26.67 -24.27
C GLU A 263 17.54 26.60 -22.93
N SER A 264 17.48 27.69 -22.17
CA SER A 264 16.80 27.73 -20.86
C SER A 264 15.27 27.89 -20.95
N ALA A 265 14.74 28.49 -22.02
CA ALA A 265 13.33 28.86 -22.14
C ALA A 265 12.36 27.74 -22.60
N LYS A 266 12.75 26.47 -22.62
CA LYS A 266 11.94 25.37 -23.21
C LYS A 266 11.62 24.20 -22.26
N LYS A 267 11.39 24.48 -20.97
CA LYS A 267 11.08 23.45 -19.96
C LYS A 267 9.78 23.77 -19.18
N SER A 268 8.63 23.62 -19.84
CA SER A 268 7.33 23.44 -19.17
C SER A 268 6.26 22.92 -20.15
N SER A 269 6.09 21.60 -20.26
CA SER A 269 4.84 20.99 -20.73
C SER A 269 4.79 19.50 -20.37
N LYS A 270 3.78 19.14 -19.59
CA LYS A 270 3.23 17.81 -19.24
C LYS A 270 3.92 16.58 -19.86
N ASP A 271 4.55 15.77 -19.00
CA ASP A 271 4.91 14.38 -19.29
C ASP A 271 3.67 13.49 -19.18
N GLU A 272 3.03 13.19 -20.31
CA GLU A 272 2.38 11.90 -20.48
C GLU A 272 3.48 10.84 -20.61
N ILE A 273 3.49 9.86 -19.71
CA ILE A 273 4.37 8.69 -19.82
C ILE A 273 3.86 7.86 -21.02
N LYS A 274 4.41 8.12 -22.20
CA LYS A 274 4.30 7.21 -23.34
C LYS A 274 5.36 6.13 -23.19
N VAL A 275 4.95 4.87 -23.32
CA VAL A 275 5.87 3.73 -23.49
C VAL A 275 6.89 4.10 -24.57
N GLY A 276 8.19 4.04 -24.25
CA GLY A 276 9.23 4.39 -25.21
C GLY A 276 9.15 3.51 -26.45
N LEU A 277 9.35 4.07 -27.64
CA LEU A 277 9.32 3.32 -28.91
C LEU A 277 10.30 2.13 -28.93
N GLY A 278 11.35 2.13 -28.10
CA GLY A 278 12.25 0.99 -27.87
C GLY A 278 11.54 -0.22 -27.23
N SER A 279 10.71 0.01 -26.21
CA SER A 279 9.88 -1.04 -25.60
C SER A 279 8.85 -1.60 -26.59
N GLN A 280 8.31 -0.74 -27.45
CA GLN A 280 7.37 -1.13 -28.49
C GLN A 280 8.05 -1.90 -29.65
N ALA A 281 9.30 -1.56 -29.98
CA ALA A 281 10.11 -2.25 -30.97
C ALA A 281 10.56 -3.65 -30.48
N VAL A 282 10.97 -3.79 -29.21
CA VAL A 282 11.26 -5.10 -28.59
C VAL A 282 10.00 -5.97 -28.58
N ARG A 283 8.85 -5.40 -28.21
CA ARG A 283 7.56 -6.10 -28.26
C ARG A 283 7.16 -6.51 -29.67
N GLN A 284 7.36 -5.65 -30.67
CA GLN A 284 7.10 -5.98 -32.08
C GLN A 284 8.06 -7.04 -32.63
N HIS A 285 9.33 -7.02 -32.22
CA HIS A 285 10.31 -8.01 -32.60
C HIS A 285 9.96 -9.40 -32.02
N LEU A 286 9.59 -9.46 -30.74
CA LEU A 286 9.12 -10.70 -30.09
C LEU A 286 7.82 -11.22 -30.73
N LEU A 287 6.89 -10.34 -31.10
CA LEU A 287 5.65 -10.70 -31.81
C LEU A 287 5.91 -11.16 -33.26
N ALA A 288 6.90 -10.58 -33.94
CA ALA A 288 7.27 -10.96 -35.31
C ALA A 288 7.96 -12.32 -35.40
N LEU A 289 8.56 -12.80 -34.30
CA LEU A 289 9.16 -14.12 -34.20
C LEU A 289 8.12 -15.25 -33.98
N GLY A 290 6.83 -14.93 -33.73
CA GLY A 290 5.76 -15.93 -33.57
C GLY A 290 6.02 -16.93 -32.43
N ASP A 291 5.60 -18.20 -32.56
CA ASP A 291 6.07 -19.28 -31.66
C ASP A 291 7.52 -19.72 -31.99
N ALA A 292 8.11 -19.22 -33.08
CA ALA A 292 9.44 -19.63 -33.55
C ALA A 292 10.62 -19.03 -32.76
N TRP A 293 10.39 -18.06 -31.87
CA TRP A 293 11.43 -17.73 -30.86
C TRP A 293 11.59 -18.87 -29.86
N GLN A 294 10.56 -19.69 -29.61
CA GLN A 294 10.68 -20.89 -28.79
C GLN A 294 11.63 -21.89 -29.47
N THR A 295 11.55 -22.03 -30.80
CA THR A 295 12.42 -22.91 -31.60
C THR A 295 13.84 -22.36 -31.82
N SER A 296 14.04 -21.03 -31.85
CA SER A 296 15.38 -20.42 -31.85
C SER A 296 16.05 -20.49 -30.48
N VAL A 297 15.26 -20.58 -29.40
CA VAL A 297 15.74 -20.79 -28.01
C VAL A 297 15.92 -22.28 -27.68
N GLU A 298 15.29 -23.20 -28.42
CA GLU A 298 15.49 -24.66 -28.30
C GLU A 298 16.93 -25.15 -28.55
N LYS A 299 17.83 -24.29 -29.07
CA LYS A 299 19.28 -24.58 -29.18
C LYS A 299 20.16 -23.73 -28.27
N SER A 300 19.57 -22.99 -27.35
CA SER A 300 20.28 -22.42 -26.21
C SER A 300 20.26 -23.47 -25.09
N ALA A 301 21.41 -23.81 -24.52
CA ALA A 301 21.53 -24.79 -23.41
C ALA A 301 20.80 -24.37 -22.11
N PHE A 302 20.02 -23.28 -22.14
CA PHE A 302 19.17 -22.80 -21.07
C PHE A 302 17.72 -23.12 -21.42
N ASP A 303 17.33 -24.38 -21.20
CA ASP A 303 15.93 -24.83 -21.23
C ASP A 303 15.12 -24.07 -20.16
N LEU A 304 14.64 -22.90 -20.57
CA LEU A 304 13.64 -22.11 -19.88
C LEU A 304 12.29 -22.70 -20.24
N ARG A 305 11.84 -23.73 -19.52
CA ARG A 305 10.44 -24.18 -19.56
C ARG A 305 9.53 -22.95 -19.65
N ALA A 306 8.81 -22.82 -20.76
CA ALA A 306 8.25 -21.58 -21.32
C ALA A 306 7.55 -20.62 -20.32
N SER A 307 7.02 -21.15 -19.22
CA SER A 307 6.42 -20.39 -18.12
C SER A 307 7.38 -19.44 -17.38
N SER A 308 8.65 -19.82 -17.17
CA SER A 308 9.58 -19.01 -16.36
C SER A 308 10.11 -17.78 -17.09
N PHE A 309 10.31 -17.88 -18.41
CA PHE A 309 10.72 -16.75 -19.24
C PHE A 309 9.57 -15.76 -19.47
N SER A 310 8.34 -16.23 -19.64
CA SER A 310 7.16 -15.37 -19.69
C SER A 310 6.97 -14.59 -18.38
N LEU A 311 7.10 -15.26 -17.24
CA LEU A 311 7.09 -14.62 -15.91
C LEU A 311 8.25 -13.65 -15.72
N PHE A 312 9.45 -13.98 -16.21
CA PHE A 312 10.59 -13.06 -16.20
C PHE A 312 10.33 -11.83 -17.07
N LEU A 313 9.78 -11.99 -18.28
CA LEU A 313 9.45 -10.88 -19.15
C LEU A 313 8.33 -10.02 -18.56
N GLU A 314 7.30 -10.60 -17.98
CA GLU A 314 6.26 -9.86 -17.25
C GLU A 314 6.83 -9.13 -16.04
N GLU A 315 7.64 -9.79 -15.22
CA GLU A 315 8.28 -9.18 -14.06
C GLU A 315 9.26 -8.08 -14.49
N LEU A 316 9.99 -8.29 -15.59
CA LEU A 316 10.86 -7.31 -16.23
C LEU A 316 10.03 -6.11 -16.72
N PHE A 317 8.91 -6.31 -17.40
CA PHE A 317 8.03 -5.23 -17.85
C PHE A 317 7.36 -4.48 -16.69
N VAL A 318 6.97 -5.18 -15.62
CA VAL A 318 6.46 -4.57 -14.38
C VAL A 318 7.56 -3.77 -13.66
N ARG A 319 8.80 -4.26 -13.65
CA ARG A 319 9.96 -3.58 -13.04
C ARG A 319 10.44 -2.38 -13.86
N LEU A 320 10.49 -2.51 -15.19
CA LEU A 320 10.76 -1.43 -16.14
C LEU A 320 9.68 -0.34 -16.03
N GLY A 321 8.40 -0.73 -15.85
CA GLY A 321 7.31 0.19 -15.55
C GLY A 321 7.37 0.83 -14.16
N SER A 322 8.23 0.36 -13.25
CA SER A 322 8.26 0.79 -11.84
C SER A 322 9.62 1.29 -11.31
N GLY A 323 10.70 1.26 -12.10
CA GLY A 323 11.99 1.91 -11.77
C GLY A 323 12.92 1.18 -10.78
N GLY A 324 12.79 -0.15 -10.60
CA GLY A 324 13.88 -0.99 -10.06
C GLY A 324 14.21 -0.96 -8.55
N ALA A 325 13.39 -0.37 -7.66
CA ALA A 325 13.63 -0.40 -6.20
C ALA A 325 12.99 -1.61 -5.48
N ARG A 326 13.75 -2.36 -4.65
CA ARG A 326 13.16 -3.30 -3.66
C ARG A 326 12.34 -2.47 -2.67
N ARG A 327 11.02 -2.60 -2.70
CA ARG A 327 10.12 -1.84 -1.83
C ARG A 327 10.35 -2.28 -0.38
N LYS A 328 10.64 -1.33 0.52
CA LYS A 328 10.49 -1.56 1.96
C LYS A 328 9.04 -2.01 2.21
N PRO A 329 8.80 -3.02 3.08
CA PRO A 329 7.44 -3.34 3.51
C PRO A 329 6.76 -2.05 3.96
N LYS A 330 5.66 -1.73 3.32
CA LYS A 330 4.97 -0.47 3.53
C LYS A 330 3.47 -0.74 3.43
N ILE A 331 2.78 -0.35 4.49
CA ILE A 331 1.32 -0.32 4.54
C ILE A 331 0.81 0.68 3.50
N ALA A 332 -0.32 0.39 2.85
CA ALA A 332 -0.91 1.29 1.89
C ALA A 332 -1.15 2.66 2.56
N LYS A 333 -0.83 3.75 1.84
CA LYS A 333 -0.96 5.10 2.38
C LYS A 333 -2.37 5.30 2.92
N GLY A 334 -2.50 5.72 4.18
CA GLY A 334 -3.78 5.96 4.85
C GLY A 334 -4.49 4.73 5.41
N SER A 335 -3.84 3.56 5.45
CA SER A 335 -4.30 2.37 6.20
C SER A 335 -3.36 2.09 7.37
N GLN A 336 -3.78 1.23 8.30
CA GLN A 336 -3.00 0.87 9.49
C GLN A 336 -3.27 -0.57 9.93
N ASP A 337 -2.27 -1.20 10.53
CA ASP A 337 -2.41 -2.46 11.24
C ASP A 337 -2.80 -2.19 12.70
N PHE A 338 -3.56 -3.09 13.31
CA PHE A 338 -3.96 -3.00 14.72
C PHE A 338 -3.26 -4.08 15.53
N LEU A 339 -2.57 -3.68 16.58
CA LEU A 339 -1.88 -4.59 17.50
C LEU A 339 -2.87 -5.30 18.43
N PRO A 340 -2.50 -6.43 19.07
CA PRO A 340 -3.43 -7.21 19.90
C PRO A 340 -4.17 -6.40 20.97
N HIS A 341 -3.48 -5.49 21.67
CA HIS A 341 -4.10 -4.63 22.69
C HIS A 341 -5.10 -3.63 22.08
N GLN A 342 -4.82 -3.10 20.88
CA GLN A 342 -5.72 -2.24 20.13
C GLN A 342 -6.97 -3.01 19.68
N MET A 343 -6.78 -4.25 19.22
CA MET A 343 -7.89 -5.13 18.83
C MET A 343 -8.79 -5.49 20.02
N ALA A 344 -8.21 -5.82 21.18
CA ALA A 344 -8.99 -6.11 22.39
C ALA A 344 -9.84 -4.90 22.83
N LEU A 345 -9.29 -3.68 22.74
CA LEU A 345 -10.05 -2.46 23.01
C LEU A 345 -11.15 -2.22 21.96
N ARG A 346 -10.85 -2.42 20.67
CA ARG A 346 -11.84 -2.32 19.59
C ARG A 346 -13.00 -3.28 19.77
N GLU A 347 -12.72 -4.52 20.12
CA GLU A 347 -13.75 -5.53 20.35
C GLU A 347 -14.68 -5.11 21.49
N LYS A 348 -14.13 -4.62 22.62
CA LYS A 348 -14.93 -4.07 23.73
C LYS A 348 -15.84 -2.92 23.27
N ILE A 349 -15.30 -2.01 22.46
CA ILE A 349 -16.05 -0.87 21.93
C ILE A 349 -17.17 -1.35 21.00
N PHE A 350 -16.88 -2.24 20.04
CA PHE A 350 -17.89 -2.77 19.13
C PHE A 350 -18.98 -3.54 19.87
N ASN A 351 -18.64 -4.29 20.93
CA ASN A 351 -19.63 -5.02 21.71
C ASN A 351 -20.59 -4.09 22.44
N LYS A 352 -20.09 -2.98 23.03
CA LYS A 352 -20.96 -1.92 23.60
C LYS A 352 -21.89 -1.31 22.56
N ILE A 353 -21.39 -1.04 21.35
CA ILE A 353 -22.20 -0.49 20.26
C ILE A 353 -23.27 -1.48 19.82
N ARG A 354 -22.91 -2.75 19.56
CA ARG A 354 -23.85 -3.81 19.19
C ARG A 354 -24.93 -4.02 20.24
N MET A 355 -24.57 -3.94 21.54
CA MET A 355 -25.53 -4.04 22.63
C MET A 355 -26.61 -2.96 22.52
N VAL A 356 -26.24 -1.69 22.28
CA VAL A 356 -27.22 -0.60 22.11
C VAL A 356 -28.04 -0.81 20.84
N PHE A 357 -27.43 -1.14 19.71
CA PHE A 357 -28.16 -1.41 18.46
C PHE A 357 -29.17 -2.55 18.59
N LYS A 358 -28.81 -3.64 19.28
CA LYS A 358 -29.73 -4.77 19.56
C LYS A 358 -30.84 -4.40 20.54
N ARG A 359 -30.57 -3.54 21.52
CA ARG A 359 -31.58 -3.02 22.45
C ARG A 359 -32.71 -2.29 21.70
N HIS A 360 -32.37 -1.62 20.61
CA HIS A 360 -33.30 -0.94 19.70
C HIS A 360 -33.79 -1.82 18.55
N ALA A 361 -33.73 -3.15 18.74
CA ALA A 361 -34.20 -4.16 17.78
C ALA A 361 -33.56 -4.06 16.38
N GLY A 362 -32.35 -3.52 16.28
CA GLY A 362 -31.60 -3.49 15.03
C GLY A 362 -31.13 -4.89 14.64
N VAL A 363 -31.38 -5.29 13.40
CA VAL A 363 -30.82 -6.54 12.83
C VAL A 363 -29.47 -6.26 12.17
N GLU A 364 -28.49 -7.14 12.37
CA GLU A 364 -27.18 -7.03 11.71
C GLU A 364 -27.30 -7.51 10.26
N ILE A 365 -26.79 -6.73 9.31
CA ILE A 365 -26.61 -7.15 7.93
C ILE A 365 -25.16 -6.98 7.53
N GLU A 366 -24.75 -7.68 6.47
CA GLU A 366 -23.46 -7.50 5.84
C GLU A 366 -23.65 -7.41 4.32
N THR A 367 -22.84 -6.57 3.67
CA THR A 367 -22.77 -6.50 2.20
C THR A 367 -21.34 -6.77 1.74
N PRO A 368 -21.14 -7.16 0.47
CA PRO A 368 -19.80 -7.28 -0.09
C PRO A 368 -18.96 -6.00 0.09
N VAL A 369 -17.64 -6.16 0.14
CA VAL A 369 -16.70 -5.03 0.32
C VAL A 369 -16.61 -4.15 -0.94
N PHE A 370 -16.88 -4.73 -2.10
CA PHE A 370 -17.00 -4.07 -3.38
C PHE A 370 -18.44 -4.15 -3.90
N GLU A 371 -18.86 -3.11 -4.59
CA GLU A 371 -20.12 -3.06 -5.33
C GLU A 371 -19.81 -2.91 -6.82
N LEU A 372 -20.81 -3.11 -7.69
CA LEU A 372 -20.69 -2.69 -9.08
C LEU A 372 -20.38 -1.19 -9.13
N LYS A 373 -19.45 -0.77 -9.99
CA LYS A 373 -19.02 0.62 -10.08
C LYS A 373 -20.20 1.57 -10.38
N GLU A 374 -21.14 1.12 -11.19
CA GLU A 374 -22.38 1.85 -11.49
C GLU A 374 -23.27 2.07 -10.26
N THR A 375 -23.24 1.15 -9.28
CA THR A 375 -24.01 1.29 -8.03
C THR A 375 -23.55 2.50 -7.22
N LEU A 376 -22.25 2.80 -7.27
CA LEU A 376 -21.64 3.89 -6.49
C LEU A 376 -21.56 5.21 -7.27
N THR A 377 -21.70 5.17 -8.59
CA THR A 377 -21.51 6.34 -9.45
C THR A 377 -22.71 7.30 -9.37
N GLY A 378 -22.44 8.59 -9.21
CA GLY A 378 -23.48 9.64 -9.22
C GLY A 378 -24.28 9.79 -7.92
N LYS A 379 -23.91 9.06 -6.85
CA LYS A 379 -24.61 9.12 -5.54
C LYS A 379 -23.97 10.08 -4.54
N TYR A 380 -22.69 10.41 -4.72
CA TYR A 380 -21.87 11.13 -3.74
C TYR A 380 -21.43 12.52 -4.20
N GLY A 381 -22.00 13.05 -5.29
CA GLY A 381 -21.61 14.37 -5.79
C GLY A 381 -20.11 14.47 -6.12
N GLU A 382 -19.45 15.50 -5.59
CA GLU A 382 -18.01 15.72 -5.79
C GLU A 382 -17.14 14.60 -5.19
N ASP A 383 -17.62 13.93 -4.14
CA ASP A 383 -16.90 12.86 -3.44
C ASP A 383 -16.81 11.57 -4.25
N SER A 384 -17.59 11.41 -5.33
CA SER A 384 -17.47 10.25 -6.23
C SER A 384 -16.06 10.08 -6.82
N LYS A 385 -15.27 11.16 -6.91
CA LYS A 385 -13.87 11.12 -7.38
C LYS A 385 -12.93 10.39 -6.41
N LEU A 386 -13.37 10.17 -5.17
CA LEU A 386 -12.59 9.58 -4.09
C LEU A 386 -12.82 8.06 -3.96
N ILE A 387 -13.58 7.44 -4.84
CA ILE A 387 -13.85 5.99 -4.83
C ILE A 387 -12.61 5.20 -5.28
N TYR A 388 -12.38 4.04 -4.67
CA TYR A 388 -11.37 3.07 -5.10
C TYR A 388 -11.97 2.12 -6.15
N ASP A 389 -11.53 2.25 -7.40
CA ASP A 389 -11.86 1.30 -8.46
C ASP A 389 -10.96 0.06 -8.41
N LEU A 390 -11.53 -1.11 -8.70
CA LEU A 390 -10.75 -2.33 -8.94
C LEU A 390 -10.21 -2.34 -10.39
N ALA A 391 -9.13 -3.08 -10.61
CA ALA A 391 -8.57 -3.24 -11.95
C ALA A 391 -9.53 -4.06 -12.83
N ASP A 392 -9.65 -3.68 -14.09
CA ASP A 392 -10.38 -4.47 -15.08
C ASP A 392 -9.59 -5.75 -15.41
N GLN A 393 -10.23 -6.89 -15.17
CA GLN A 393 -9.68 -8.22 -15.41
C GLN A 393 -10.52 -9.01 -16.44
N GLY A 394 -11.34 -8.32 -17.26
CA GLY A 394 -12.20 -8.92 -18.28
C GLY A 394 -13.59 -9.32 -17.79
N GLY A 395 -14.05 -8.74 -16.67
CA GLY A 395 -15.34 -9.03 -16.04
C GLY A 395 -16.11 -7.75 -15.70
N GLU A 396 -16.93 -7.82 -14.64
CA GLU A 396 -17.71 -6.67 -14.16
C GLU A 396 -16.79 -5.58 -13.59
N LEU A 397 -17.15 -4.31 -13.82
CA LEU A 397 -16.43 -3.18 -13.24
C LEU A 397 -16.84 -3.00 -11.78
N LEU A 398 -15.89 -3.18 -10.87
CA LEU A 398 -16.11 -3.14 -9.43
C LEU A 398 -15.42 -1.95 -8.78
N ALA A 399 -15.98 -1.49 -7.67
CA ALA A 399 -15.39 -0.45 -6.84
C ALA A 399 -15.64 -0.74 -5.35
N LEU A 400 -14.68 -0.37 -4.49
CA LEU A 400 -14.84 -0.51 -3.04
C LEU A 400 -15.89 0.45 -2.52
N ARG A 401 -16.70 -0.01 -1.57
CA ARG A 401 -17.74 0.80 -0.93
C ARG A 401 -17.17 2.04 -0.24
N TYR A 402 -17.74 3.20 -0.57
CA TYR A 402 -17.37 4.50 -0.01
C TYR A 402 -18.00 4.74 1.38
N ASP A 403 -19.21 4.20 1.57
CA ASP A 403 -19.96 4.18 2.82
C ASP A 403 -20.74 2.85 2.98
N LEU A 404 -21.59 2.75 4.00
CA LEU A 404 -22.51 1.62 4.19
C LEU A 404 -23.97 1.96 3.81
N THR A 405 -24.28 3.22 3.53
CA THR A 405 -25.63 3.71 3.23
C THR A 405 -26.06 3.38 1.80
N VAL A 406 -25.20 3.59 0.80
CA VAL A 406 -25.51 3.23 -0.58
C VAL A 406 -25.63 1.72 -0.79
N PRO A 407 -24.72 0.88 -0.24
CA PRO A 407 -24.92 -0.57 -0.20
C PRO A 407 -26.24 -0.97 0.46
N PHE A 408 -26.67 -0.26 1.51
CA PHE A 408 -27.96 -0.51 2.14
C PHE A 408 -29.14 -0.13 1.24
N ALA A 409 -29.08 0.99 0.53
CA ALA A 409 -30.14 1.36 -0.42
C ALA A 409 -30.27 0.33 -1.56
N ARG A 410 -29.15 -0.17 -2.09
CA ARG A 410 -29.12 -1.27 -3.06
C ARG A 410 -29.66 -2.57 -2.45
N PHE A 411 -29.41 -2.84 -1.17
CA PHE A 411 -29.96 -4.00 -0.44
C PHE A 411 -31.47 -3.93 -0.33
N MET A 412 -31.99 -2.76 0.03
CA MET A 412 -33.42 -2.51 0.12
C MET A 412 -34.12 -2.70 -1.23
N ALA A 413 -33.56 -2.16 -2.31
CA ALA A 413 -34.12 -2.32 -3.64
C ALA A 413 -34.08 -3.78 -4.13
N LEU A 414 -32.97 -4.49 -3.91
CA LEU A 414 -32.80 -5.86 -4.39
C LEU A 414 -33.66 -6.88 -3.64
N HIS A 415 -33.73 -6.79 -2.31
CA HIS A 415 -34.40 -7.79 -1.49
C HIS A 415 -35.81 -7.40 -1.06
N SER A 416 -36.16 -6.11 -1.10
CA SER A 416 -37.46 -5.58 -0.68
C SER A 416 -37.98 -6.18 0.64
N PRO A 417 -37.20 -6.11 1.75
CA PRO A 417 -37.57 -6.75 3.02
C PRO A 417 -38.78 -6.09 3.72
N GLY A 418 -39.36 -5.04 3.14
CA GLY A 418 -40.38 -4.20 3.77
C GLY A 418 -39.75 -3.22 4.75
N ASN A 419 -40.40 -3.01 5.89
CA ASN A 419 -39.92 -2.14 6.96
C ASN A 419 -38.78 -2.84 7.74
N ILE A 420 -37.63 -2.18 7.89
CA ILE A 420 -36.47 -2.75 8.57
C ILE A 420 -35.74 -1.72 9.43
N LYS A 421 -35.27 -2.15 10.60
CA LYS A 421 -34.28 -1.46 11.43
C LYS A 421 -33.00 -2.29 11.42
N ARG A 422 -31.91 -1.75 10.90
CA ARG A 422 -30.67 -2.51 10.75
C ARG A 422 -29.47 -1.77 11.31
N TYR A 423 -28.46 -2.54 11.69
CA TYR A 423 -27.12 -2.01 11.88
C TYR A 423 -26.09 -2.73 11.00
N HIS A 424 -25.01 -2.04 10.68
CA HIS A 424 -23.91 -2.57 9.87
C HIS A 424 -22.59 -1.97 10.40
N ILE A 425 -21.68 -2.82 10.86
CA ILE A 425 -20.36 -2.41 11.37
C ILE A 425 -19.30 -2.97 10.43
N ALA A 426 -18.73 -2.11 9.60
CA ALA A 426 -17.87 -2.55 8.51
C ALA A 426 -16.85 -1.48 8.09
N ARG A 427 -15.77 -1.93 7.44
CA ARG A 427 -14.79 -1.04 6.83
C ARG A 427 -15.30 -0.40 5.56
N VAL A 428 -14.93 0.86 5.35
CA VAL A 428 -15.18 1.65 4.15
C VAL A 428 -13.90 2.29 3.62
N TYR A 429 -13.91 2.67 2.34
CA TYR A 429 -12.70 3.04 1.61
C TYR A 429 -12.88 4.37 0.89
N ARG A 430 -12.07 5.37 1.28
CA ARG A 430 -12.10 6.72 0.69
C ARG A 430 -10.70 7.15 0.31
N ARG A 431 -10.46 7.57 -0.94
CA ARG A 431 -9.15 8.03 -1.45
C ARG A 431 -8.78 9.43 -0.97
N ASP A 432 -9.19 9.77 0.24
CA ASP A 432 -8.99 11.06 0.86
C ASP A 432 -7.49 11.37 1.10
N ASN A 433 -7.17 12.62 1.43
CA ASN A 433 -5.84 13.01 1.89
C ASN A 433 -5.72 12.65 3.39
N PRO A 434 -4.94 11.60 3.73
CA PRO A 434 -4.93 11.08 5.09
C PRO A 434 -4.27 12.07 6.06
N GLN A 435 -4.91 12.29 7.19
CA GLN A 435 -4.38 13.05 8.33
C GLN A 435 -4.43 12.13 9.54
N MET A 436 -3.41 11.29 9.68
CA MET A 436 -3.35 10.22 10.70
C MET A 436 -3.51 10.80 12.12
N ALA A 437 -2.86 11.93 12.40
CA ALA A 437 -2.93 12.62 13.70
C ALA A 437 -4.32 13.15 14.06
N ARG A 438 -5.24 13.28 13.09
CA ARG A 438 -6.61 13.76 13.28
C ARG A 438 -7.67 12.67 13.05
N GLY A 439 -7.24 11.42 12.90
CA GLY A 439 -8.10 10.26 12.68
C GLY A 439 -8.72 10.17 11.29
N ARG A 440 -8.12 10.79 10.26
CA ARG A 440 -8.61 10.75 8.87
C ARG A 440 -7.81 9.72 8.08
N PHE A 441 -8.43 8.57 7.82
CA PHE A 441 -7.82 7.43 7.14
C PHE A 441 -8.45 7.21 5.76
N ARG A 442 -7.84 6.34 4.96
CA ARG A 442 -8.36 5.87 3.67
C ARG A 442 -9.11 4.55 3.79
N GLU A 443 -8.77 3.76 4.80
CA GLU A 443 -9.52 2.60 5.25
C GLU A 443 -9.88 2.83 6.72
N PHE A 444 -11.16 2.73 7.06
CA PHE A 444 -11.64 2.90 8.43
C PHE A 444 -13.00 2.25 8.62
N TYR A 445 -13.38 2.00 9.87
CA TYR A 445 -14.71 1.50 10.20
C TYR A 445 -15.77 2.60 10.25
N GLN A 446 -16.96 2.27 9.72
CA GLN A 446 -18.21 2.93 10.04
C GLN A 446 -19.10 1.97 10.85
N CYS A 447 -19.88 2.52 11.76
CA CYS A 447 -20.92 1.79 12.50
C CYS A 447 -22.24 2.49 12.24
N ASP A 448 -23.02 1.95 11.32
CA ASP A 448 -24.25 2.56 10.84
C ASP A 448 -25.46 1.90 11.47
N PHE A 449 -26.45 2.70 11.87
CA PHE A 449 -27.79 2.25 12.26
C PHE A 449 -28.83 3.01 11.44
N ASP A 450 -29.73 2.29 10.79
CA ASP A 450 -30.70 2.88 9.87
C ASP A 450 -32.08 2.25 10.03
N ILE A 451 -33.10 3.10 9.94
CA ILE A 451 -34.50 2.73 9.92
C ILE A 451 -35.06 3.05 8.54
N ALA A 452 -35.48 2.02 7.82
CA ALA A 452 -36.10 2.12 6.50
C ALA A 452 -37.55 1.66 6.54
N GLY A 453 -38.43 2.40 5.87
CA GLY A 453 -39.85 2.10 5.80
C GLY A 453 -40.74 3.31 6.01
N THR A 454 -42.05 3.09 5.90
CA THR A 454 -43.05 4.14 6.12
C THR A 454 -43.52 4.09 7.57
N TYR A 455 -43.36 5.21 8.28
CA TYR A 455 -43.69 5.37 9.70
C TYR A 455 -44.34 6.74 9.95
N ALA A 456 -44.75 6.98 11.20
CA ALA A 456 -45.19 8.30 11.63
C ALA A 456 -44.06 9.34 11.46
N PRO A 457 -44.39 10.61 11.10
CA PRO A 457 -43.39 11.66 10.91
C PRO A 457 -42.51 11.82 12.16
N MET A 458 -41.21 12.04 11.96
CA MET A 458 -40.21 12.36 12.98
C MET A 458 -39.95 11.30 14.07
N LEU A 459 -40.75 10.23 14.13
CA LEU A 459 -40.59 9.19 15.16
C LEU A 459 -39.31 8.34 14.94
N PRO A 460 -39.05 7.79 13.74
CA PRO A 460 -37.77 7.12 13.47
C PRO A 460 -36.56 8.05 13.63
N ASP A 461 -36.73 9.33 13.29
CA ASP A 461 -35.67 10.33 13.40
C ASP A 461 -35.27 10.58 14.86
N ALA A 462 -36.27 10.70 15.74
CA ALA A 462 -36.05 10.82 17.18
C ALA A 462 -35.36 9.57 17.74
N GLU A 463 -35.77 8.37 17.32
CA GLU A 463 -35.18 7.10 17.74
C GLU A 463 -33.70 6.99 17.34
N VAL A 464 -33.36 7.32 16.09
CA VAL A 464 -31.97 7.28 15.61
C VAL A 464 -31.08 8.27 16.36
N LEU A 465 -31.59 9.47 16.67
CA LEU A 465 -30.87 10.44 17.50
C LEU A 465 -30.64 9.89 18.93
N SER A 466 -31.66 9.30 19.54
CA SER A 466 -31.55 8.66 20.87
C SER A 466 -30.50 7.55 20.86
N ILE A 467 -30.51 6.67 19.85
CA ILE A 467 -29.52 5.59 19.69
C ILE A 467 -28.10 6.15 19.63
N GLY A 468 -27.87 7.18 18.80
CA GLY A 468 -26.56 7.81 18.69
C GLY A 468 -26.07 8.36 20.03
N ILE A 469 -26.96 9.00 20.80
CA ILE A 469 -26.65 9.55 22.13
C ILE A 469 -26.36 8.41 23.13
N GLU A 470 -27.21 7.37 23.19
CA GLU A 470 -27.05 6.22 24.08
C GLU A 470 -25.74 5.46 23.82
N VAL A 471 -25.33 5.32 22.55
CA VAL A 471 -24.04 4.73 22.19
C VAL A 471 -22.90 5.56 22.79
N LEU A 472 -22.92 6.88 22.63
CA LEU A 472 -21.86 7.75 23.13
C LEU A 472 -21.82 7.78 24.66
N GLN A 473 -22.97 7.67 25.33
CA GLN A 473 -23.06 7.53 26.79
C GLN A 473 -22.40 6.24 27.31
N GLN A 474 -22.20 5.19 26.48
CA GLN A 474 -21.43 4.00 26.86
C GLN A 474 -19.93 4.29 27.05
N PHE A 475 -19.47 5.49 26.68
CA PHE A 475 -18.08 5.94 26.71
C PHE A 475 -17.95 7.29 27.45
N PRO A 476 -18.13 7.32 28.78
CA PRO A 476 -18.02 8.55 29.59
C PRO A 476 -16.68 9.27 29.43
N GLU A 477 -15.62 8.55 29.05
CA GLU A 477 -14.27 9.06 28.84
C GLU A 477 -14.17 10.06 27.67
N LEU A 478 -15.19 10.12 26.79
CA LEU A 478 -15.28 11.10 25.71
C LEU A 478 -15.63 12.51 26.23
N GLY A 479 -16.17 12.61 27.45
CA GLY A 479 -16.65 13.87 28.03
C GLY A 479 -18.01 14.32 27.46
N PRO A 480 -18.37 15.60 27.62
CA PRO A 480 -19.67 16.11 27.21
C PRO A 480 -19.83 16.12 25.68
N VAL A 481 -21.02 15.70 25.23
CA VAL A 481 -21.42 15.59 23.82
C VAL A 481 -22.57 16.55 23.53
N LYS A 482 -22.56 17.15 22.34
CA LYS A 482 -23.71 17.85 21.77
C LYS A 482 -24.00 17.34 20.36
N VAL A 483 -25.27 17.39 19.97
CA VAL A 483 -25.73 17.03 18.62
C VAL A 483 -26.20 18.29 17.93
N LYS A 484 -25.42 18.76 16.96
CA LYS A 484 -25.86 19.81 16.04
C LYS A 484 -26.95 19.23 15.15
N LEU A 485 -28.06 19.94 15.01
CA LEU A 485 -29.20 19.50 14.23
C LEU A 485 -29.66 20.64 13.31
N SER A 486 -29.98 20.27 12.07
CA SER A 486 -30.58 21.16 11.07
C SER A 486 -31.52 20.36 10.16
N HIS A 487 -32.11 21.04 9.18
CA HIS A 487 -33.04 20.45 8.22
C HIS A 487 -32.73 20.95 6.81
N ARG A 488 -32.62 20.04 5.84
CA ARG A 488 -32.28 20.35 4.45
C ARG A 488 -33.22 21.39 3.83
N LEU A 489 -34.52 21.22 4.01
CA LEU A 489 -35.54 22.17 3.54
C LEU A 489 -35.40 23.58 4.13
N LEU A 490 -34.89 23.75 5.36
CA LEU A 490 -34.59 25.08 5.91
C LEU A 490 -33.41 25.70 5.20
N LEU A 491 -32.35 24.92 4.98
CA LEU A 491 -31.18 25.38 4.23
C LEU A 491 -31.55 25.85 2.82
N ASP A 492 -32.30 25.03 2.08
CA ASP A 492 -32.74 25.36 0.72
C ASP A 492 -33.64 26.61 0.72
N ALA A 493 -34.51 26.76 1.74
CA ALA A 493 -35.33 27.95 1.90
C ALA A 493 -34.51 29.21 2.20
N ILE A 494 -33.50 29.14 3.07
CA ILE A 494 -32.60 30.25 3.39
C ILE A 494 -31.91 30.75 2.11
N LEU A 495 -31.32 29.84 1.33
CA LEU A 495 -30.63 30.19 0.09
C LEU A 495 -31.57 30.82 -0.93
N ALA A 496 -32.79 30.28 -1.08
CA ALA A 496 -33.80 30.82 -1.97
C ALA A 496 -34.26 32.23 -1.55
N ILE A 497 -34.53 32.45 -0.27
CA ILE A 497 -34.97 33.75 0.28
C ILE A 497 -33.86 34.80 0.12
N CYS A 498 -32.60 34.40 0.32
CA CYS A 498 -31.45 35.29 0.17
C CYS A 498 -31.15 35.64 -1.29
N GLY A 499 -31.73 34.93 -2.26
CA GLY A 499 -31.55 35.18 -3.70
C GLY A 499 -30.32 34.50 -4.29
N VAL A 500 -29.89 33.38 -3.73
CA VAL A 500 -28.83 32.55 -4.32
C VAL A 500 -29.37 31.93 -5.63
N PRO A 501 -28.59 31.89 -6.72
CA PRO A 501 -28.96 31.14 -7.92
C PRO A 501 -29.03 29.63 -7.65
N ALA A 502 -30.05 28.94 -8.18
CA ALA A 502 -30.28 27.50 -7.91
C ALA A 502 -29.09 26.60 -8.29
N ASP A 503 -28.37 26.95 -9.35
CA ASP A 503 -27.15 26.27 -9.81
C ASP A 503 -25.96 26.42 -8.85
N LYS A 504 -26.00 27.44 -7.96
CA LYS A 504 -24.97 27.73 -6.95
C LYS A 504 -25.36 27.31 -5.53
N PHE A 505 -26.48 26.59 -5.34
CA PHE A 505 -26.91 26.15 -4.00
C PHE A 505 -25.87 25.24 -3.34
N ARG A 506 -25.34 24.26 -4.09
CA ARG A 506 -24.36 23.30 -3.59
C ARG A 506 -23.05 23.96 -3.19
N THR A 507 -22.50 24.81 -4.06
CA THR A 507 -21.25 25.54 -3.78
C THR A 507 -21.42 26.46 -2.57
N THR A 508 -22.59 27.11 -2.43
CA THR A 508 -22.91 27.94 -1.27
C THR A 508 -23.00 27.13 0.02
N CYS A 509 -23.69 25.98 0.02
CA CYS A 509 -23.73 25.06 1.18
C CYS A 509 -22.31 24.64 1.61
N SER A 510 -21.45 24.34 0.63
CA SER A 510 -20.04 23.99 0.90
C SER A 510 -19.24 25.12 1.56
N ALA A 511 -19.59 26.39 1.32
CA ALA A 511 -18.95 27.51 2.03
C ALA A 511 -19.49 27.63 3.45
N ILE A 512 -20.81 27.55 3.62
CA ILE A 512 -21.48 27.64 4.92
C ILE A 512 -20.97 26.53 5.86
N ASP A 513 -20.73 25.32 5.36
CA ASP A 513 -20.17 24.21 6.15
C ASP A 513 -18.85 24.56 6.85
N LYS A 514 -18.04 25.46 6.27
CA LYS A 514 -16.76 25.88 6.83
C LYS A 514 -16.90 26.82 8.03
N LEU A 515 -18.10 27.34 8.30
CA LEU A 515 -18.39 28.16 9.48
C LEU A 515 -18.17 27.37 10.80
N ASP A 516 -18.03 26.04 10.71
CA ASP A 516 -17.63 25.18 11.82
C ASP A 516 -16.17 25.40 12.27
N LYS A 517 -15.31 25.90 11.39
CA LYS A 517 -13.85 26.05 11.60
C LYS A 517 -13.36 27.46 11.33
N GLU A 518 -14.05 28.22 10.49
CA GLU A 518 -13.63 29.52 9.99
C GLU A 518 -14.65 30.60 10.40
N PRO A 519 -14.19 31.83 10.70
CA PRO A 519 -15.10 32.92 11.00
C PRO A 519 -15.89 33.34 9.75
N TRP A 520 -17.06 33.95 9.96
CA TRP A 520 -17.94 34.41 8.87
C TRP A 520 -17.23 35.26 7.83
N SER A 521 -16.26 36.11 8.23
CA SER A 521 -15.50 36.95 7.30
C SER A 521 -14.77 36.15 6.21
N GLU A 522 -14.22 34.98 6.55
CA GLU A 522 -13.51 34.11 5.60
C GLU A 522 -14.50 33.35 4.72
N VAL A 523 -15.59 32.83 5.30
CA VAL A 523 -16.68 32.15 4.58
C VAL A 523 -17.32 33.10 3.56
N ARG A 524 -17.60 34.34 3.97
CA ARG A 524 -18.12 35.40 3.10
C ARG A 524 -17.15 35.69 1.96
N ARG A 525 -15.84 35.81 2.25
CA ARG A 525 -14.82 36.06 1.22
C ARG A 525 -14.81 34.94 0.18
N GLU A 526 -14.82 33.67 0.60
CA GLU A 526 -14.91 32.54 -0.32
C GLU A 526 -16.19 32.57 -1.17
N MET A 527 -17.33 32.88 -0.56
CA MET A 527 -18.61 32.97 -1.27
C MET A 527 -18.55 34.02 -2.38
N VAL A 528 -18.00 35.20 -2.09
CA VAL A 528 -17.95 36.32 -3.04
C VAL A 528 -16.84 36.15 -4.07
N GLU A 529 -15.62 35.86 -3.64
CA GLU A 529 -14.43 35.88 -4.50
C GLU A 529 -14.23 34.58 -5.29
N GLU A 530 -14.56 33.42 -4.71
CA GLU A 530 -14.30 32.12 -5.35
C GLU A 530 -15.56 31.52 -5.98
N LYS A 531 -16.71 31.70 -5.32
CA LYS A 531 -18.00 31.08 -5.73
C LYS A 531 -18.91 32.04 -6.48
N ASP A 532 -18.48 33.28 -6.69
CA ASP A 532 -19.17 34.30 -7.49
C ASP A 532 -20.61 34.54 -6.97
N ILE A 533 -20.78 34.56 -5.65
CA ILE A 533 -22.03 34.95 -4.99
C ILE A 533 -22.02 36.48 -4.81
N PRO A 534 -23.06 37.22 -5.23
CA PRO A 534 -23.10 38.66 -5.03
C PRO A 534 -22.95 39.04 -3.56
N GLU A 535 -22.18 40.08 -3.27
CA GLU A 535 -21.91 40.54 -1.91
C GLU A 535 -23.19 40.78 -1.09
N ALA A 536 -24.17 41.45 -1.70
CA ALA A 536 -25.47 41.69 -1.07
C ALA A 536 -26.29 40.40 -0.81
N VAL A 537 -26.02 39.30 -1.53
CA VAL A 537 -26.64 37.99 -1.27
C VAL A 537 -25.94 37.32 -0.09
N ALA A 538 -24.60 37.36 -0.05
CA ALA A 538 -23.82 36.82 1.06
C ALA A 538 -24.19 37.49 2.40
N ASP A 539 -24.29 38.82 2.42
CA ASP A 539 -24.68 39.58 3.62
C ASP A 539 -26.10 39.26 4.12
N ARG A 540 -27.00 38.83 3.22
CA ARG A 540 -28.34 38.38 3.60
C ARG A 540 -28.36 36.99 4.24
N ILE A 541 -27.32 36.18 4.02
CA ILE A 541 -27.22 34.82 4.55
C ILE A 541 -26.74 34.83 6.01
N GLU A 542 -25.86 35.76 6.38
CA GLU A 542 -25.28 35.89 7.73
C GLU A 542 -26.31 35.80 8.87
N PRO A 543 -27.43 36.56 8.85
CA PRO A 543 -28.36 36.59 9.97
C PRO A 543 -29.10 35.27 10.18
N PHE A 544 -29.10 34.39 9.18
CA PHE A 544 -29.66 33.03 9.28
C PHE A 544 -28.61 32.06 9.82
N VAL A 545 -27.48 31.92 9.12
CA VAL A 545 -26.52 30.85 9.39
C VAL A 545 -25.77 31.03 10.71
N CYS A 546 -25.68 32.25 11.24
CA CYS A 546 -25.07 32.51 12.54
C CYS A 546 -26.00 32.23 13.74
N LYS A 547 -27.26 31.81 13.52
CA LYS A 547 -28.19 31.46 14.60
C LYS A 547 -28.00 30.02 15.07
N VAL A 548 -27.53 29.91 16.31
CA VAL A 548 -27.35 28.64 17.02
C VAL A 548 -27.94 28.79 18.42
N GLY A 549 -28.69 27.81 18.89
CA GLY A 549 -29.33 27.90 20.20
C GLY A 549 -29.97 26.61 20.68
N SER A 550 -30.62 26.69 21.83
CA SER A 550 -31.41 25.57 22.34
C SER A 550 -32.59 25.28 21.40
N PRO A 551 -33.02 24.01 21.28
CA PRO A 551 -34.04 23.62 20.30
C PRO A 551 -35.33 24.42 20.39
N ARG A 552 -35.93 24.52 21.60
CA ARG A 552 -37.21 25.19 21.81
C ARG A 552 -37.11 26.71 21.72
N GLU A 553 -36.05 27.31 22.28
CA GLU A 553 -35.91 28.77 22.30
C GLU A 553 -35.65 29.31 20.90
N LEU A 554 -34.72 28.68 20.16
CA LEU A 554 -34.42 29.12 18.80
C LEU A 554 -35.62 28.87 17.86
N HIS A 555 -36.31 27.73 18.00
CA HIS A 555 -37.53 27.48 17.22
C HIS A 555 -38.61 28.54 17.45
N ALA A 556 -38.90 28.88 18.70
CA ALA A 556 -39.86 29.92 19.06
C ALA A 556 -39.42 31.31 18.56
N GLN A 557 -38.12 31.61 18.64
CA GLN A 557 -37.55 32.86 18.13
C GLN A 557 -37.73 32.98 16.61
N LEU A 558 -37.39 31.94 15.85
CA LEU A 558 -37.52 31.94 14.38
C LEU A 558 -38.98 32.11 13.93
N LEU A 559 -39.93 31.50 14.65
CA LEU A 559 -41.37 31.69 14.42
C LEU A 559 -41.82 33.12 14.72
N LYS A 560 -41.38 33.69 15.85
CA LYS A 560 -41.75 35.05 16.28
C LYS A 560 -41.21 36.12 15.32
N GLU A 561 -39.99 35.93 14.83
CA GLU A 561 -39.34 36.84 13.89
C GLU A 561 -39.85 36.67 12.44
N ASN A 562 -40.67 35.65 12.17
CA ASN A 562 -41.16 35.30 10.84
C ASN A 562 -40.04 35.24 9.77
N MET A 563 -38.88 34.71 10.16
CA MET A 563 -37.65 34.80 9.34
C MET A 563 -37.78 34.15 7.96
N PHE A 564 -38.63 33.12 7.83
CA PHE A 564 -38.80 32.37 6.58
C PHE A 564 -40.01 32.82 5.74
N GLY A 565 -40.76 33.81 6.20
CA GLY A 565 -41.97 34.30 5.54
C GLY A 565 -42.97 33.19 5.22
N ASP A 566 -43.51 33.21 3.99
CA ASP A 566 -44.51 32.24 3.51
C ASP A 566 -43.90 31.03 2.79
N ASN A 567 -42.60 30.76 2.98
CA ASN A 567 -41.95 29.60 2.36
C ASN A 567 -42.55 28.28 2.88
N VAL A 568 -43.22 27.55 2.00
CA VAL A 568 -43.93 26.29 2.33
C VAL A 568 -42.98 25.21 2.86
N ASN A 569 -41.78 25.09 2.27
CA ASN A 569 -40.78 24.09 2.69
C ASN A 569 -40.21 24.41 4.07
N ALA A 570 -39.96 25.69 4.35
CA ALA A 570 -39.50 26.12 5.66
C ALA A 570 -40.56 25.89 6.74
N ARG A 571 -41.83 26.20 6.45
CA ARG A 571 -42.95 25.95 7.38
C ARG A 571 -43.06 24.47 7.73
N ARG A 572 -43.05 23.59 6.72
CA ARG A 572 -43.06 22.14 6.93
C ARG A 572 -41.89 21.69 7.82
N ALA A 573 -40.69 22.16 7.54
CA ALA A 573 -39.52 21.80 8.33
C ALA A 573 -39.60 22.31 9.79
N MET A 574 -40.18 23.50 10.01
CA MET A 574 -40.42 24.02 11.36
C MET A 574 -41.47 23.20 12.13
N ASP A 575 -42.53 22.75 11.46
CA ASP A 575 -43.54 21.87 12.05
C ASP A 575 -42.94 20.49 12.41
N ASP A 576 -42.15 19.93 11.49
CA ASP A 576 -41.40 18.70 11.67
C ASP A 576 -40.43 18.79 12.86
N LEU A 577 -39.65 19.88 12.96
CA LEU A 577 -38.73 20.10 14.09
C LEU A 577 -39.48 20.28 15.42
N ALA A 578 -40.64 20.95 15.43
CA ALA A 578 -41.45 21.08 16.65
C ALA A 578 -41.89 19.71 17.17
N LEU A 579 -42.36 18.84 16.26
CA LEU A 579 -42.76 17.48 16.60
C LEU A 579 -41.57 16.65 17.09
N LEU A 580 -40.43 16.73 16.40
CA LEU A 580 -39.19 16.08 16.79
C LEU A 580 -38.76 16.47 18.21
N PHE A 581 -38.80 17.76 18.56
CA PHE A 581 -38.40 18.22 19.90
C PHE A 581 -39.29 17.68 21.01
N ASN A 582 -40.60 17.51 20.76
CA ASN A 582 -41.49 16.86 21.72
C ASN A 582 -41.11 15.38 21.93
N TYR A 583 -40.76 14.66 20.86
CA TYR A 583 -40.32 13.26 20.98
C TYR A 583 -38.98 13.14 21.70
N LEU A 584 -38.01 14.00 21.38
CA LEU A 584 -36.69 13.99 22.02
C LEU A 584 -36.77 14.37 23.50
N GLU A 585 -37.72 15.22 23.89
CA GLU A 585 -38.01 15.52 25.30
C GLU A 585 -38.61 14.30 26.02
N ALA A 586 -39.59 13.65 25.40
CA ALA A 586 -40.20 12.43 25.94
C ALA A 586 -39.17 11.28 26.08
N MET A 587 -38.18 11.22 25.19
CA MET A 587 -37.05 10.27 25.25
C MET A 587 -35.93 10.72 26.21
N GLY A 588 -36.01 11.92 26.79
CA GLY A 588 -35.02 12.43 27.74
C GLY A 588 -33.67 12.82 27.12
N VAL A 589 -33.63 13.12 25.83
CA VAL A 589 -32.39 13.42 25.08
C VAL A 589 -32.35 14.82 24.47
N LEU A 590 -33.39 15.63 24.64
CA LEU A 590 -33.48 16.99 24.09
C LEU A 590 -32.29 17.88 24.52
N ASP A 591 -31.81 17.71 25.76
CA ASP A 591 -30.70 18.50 26.32
C ASP A 591 -29.37 18.30 25.60
N TYR A 592 -29.22 17.22 24.83
CA TYR A 592 -28.04 16.99 24.00
C TYR A 592 -28.10 17.73 22.67
N ILE A 593 -29.26 18.20 22.25
CA ILE A 593 -29.48 18.80 20.93
C ILE A 593 -29.14 20.30 20.94
N SER A 594 -28.50 20.75 19.88
CA SER A 594 -28.25 22.14 19.54
C SER A 594 -28.85 22.41 18.17
N PHE A 595 -29.82 23.30 18.08
CA PHE A 595 -30.39 23.70 16.78
C PHE A 595 -29.42 24.71 16.14
N ASP A 596 -28.86 24.35 14.98
CA ASP A 596 -27.73 25.04 14.35
C ASP A 596 -28.00 25.23 12.85
N LEU A 597 -28.35 26.45 12.43
CA LEU A 597 -28.62 26.76 11.02
C LEU A 597 -27.36 26.83 10.14
N SER A 598 -26.16 26.80 10.73
CA SER A 598 -24.91 26.71 9.99
C SER A 598 -24.61 25.29 9.49
N LEU A 599 -25.29 24.27 10.03
CA LEU A 599 -25.05 22.88 9.66
C LEU A 599 -25.55 22.61 8.23
N ALA A 600 -24.64 22.76 7.28
CA ALA A 600 -24.84 22.53 5.85
C ALA A 600 -24.21 21.22 5.35
N ARG A 601 -23.68 20.41 6.28
CA ARG A 601 -22.92 19.20 6.00
C ARG A 601 -23.82 18.06 5.57
N GLY A 602 -23.54 17.42 4.44
CA GLY A 602 -24.31 16.26 4.06
C GLY A 602 -23.94 15.71 2.70
N LEU A 603 -24.08 14.40 2.55
CA LEU A 603 -24.04 13.78 1.23
C LEU A 603 -25.29 14.25 0.46
N ASP A 604 -25.16 14.40 -0.86
CA ASP A 604 -26.18 15.00 -1.75
C ASP A 604 -27.56 14.29 -1.68
N TYR A 605 -27.65 13.14 -1.01
CA TYR A 605 -28.86 12.34 -0.89
C TYR A 605 -29.77 12.69 0.31
N TYR A 606 -29.37 13.58 1.22
CA TYR A 606 -30.25 13.95 2.35
C TYR A 606 -31.45 14.79 1.88
N THR A 607 -32.64 14.43 2.35
CA THR A 607 -33.93 15.04 2.00
C THR A 607 -34.59 15.78 3.17
N GLY A 608 -34.21 15.44 4.40
CA GLY A 608 -34.86 15.93 5.63
C GLY A 608 -33.85 16.42 6.67
N LEU A 609 -33.92 15.85 7.88
CA LEU A 609 -33.01 16.18 8.97
C LEU A 609 -31.56 15.86 8.62
N ILE A 610 -30.67 16.67 9.20
CA ILE A 610 -29.22 16.53 9.13
C ILE A 610 -28.69 16.76 10.54
N TYR A 611 -27.80 15.89 11.01
CA TYR A 611 -27.23 16.03 12.34
C TYR A 611 -25.79 15.56 12.44
N GLU A 612 -25.07 16.17 13.37
CA GLU A 612 -23.66 15.94 13.62
C GLU A 612 -23.36 15.95 15.12
N PHE A 613 -22.71 14.91 15.60
CA PHE A 613 -22.32 14.74 17.00
C PHE A 613 -20.92 15.29 17.21
N VAL A 614 -20.78 16.20 18.16
CA VAL A 614 -19.52 16.88 18.48
C VAL A 614 -19.20 16.75 19.96
N LEU A 615 -17.91 16.65 20.27
CA LEU A 615 -17.41 16.74 21.65
C LEU A 615 -17.24 18.20 22.02
N THR A 616 -17.72 18.62 23.19
CA THR A 616 -17.61 20.01 23.65
C THR A 616 -16.46 20.23 24.63
N SER A 617 -15.68 19.18 24.94
CA SER A 617 -14.53 19.29 25.83
C SER A 617 -13.39 20.09 25.18
N PRO A 618 -12.80 21.11 25.85
CA PRO A 618 -11.66 21.86 25.34
C PRO A 618 -10.42 20.99 25.05
N GLU A 619 -10.26 19.90 25.81
CA GLU A 619 -9.13 18.97 25.70
C GLU A 619 -9.15 18.17 24.40
N HIS A 620 -10.31 18.07 23.75
CA HIS A 620 -10.51 17.30 22.53
C HIS A 620 -10.81 18.27 21.39
N HIS A 621 -9.77 18.76 20.70
CA HIS A 621 -9.89 19.49 19.42
C HIS A 621 -10.26 18.51 18.29
N VAL A 622 -11.39 17.85 18.46
CA VAL A 622 -11.79 16.67 17.73
C VAL A 622 -13.05 17.04 16.95
N GLY A 623 -12.96 16.99 15.62
CA GLY A 623 -14.13 17.20 14.75
C GLY A 623 -15.21 16.12 14.99
N SER A 624 -16.30 16.17 14.25
CA SER A 624 -17.47 15.28 14.44
C SER A 624 -17.16 13.80 14.66
N ILE A 625 -17.78 13.21 15.67
CA ILE A 625 -17.62 11.80 16.05
C ILE A 625 -18.72 10.90 15.50
N ALA A 626 -19.84 11.47 15.07
CA ALA A 626 -20.92 10.77 14.40
C ALA A 626 -21.74 11.75 13.55
N ALA A 627 -22.39 11.27 12.51
CA ALA A 627 -23.25 12.09 11.68
C ALA A 627 -24.37 11.25 11.08
N GLY A 628 -25.44 11.89 10.62
CA GLY A 628 -26.55 11.20 10.00
C GLY A 628 -27.61 12.15 9.48
N GLY A 629 -28.71 11.56 9.02
CA GLY A 629 -29.82 12.32 8.45
C GLY A 629 -30.86 11.44 7.77
N ARG A 630 -31.89 12.10 7.26
CA ARG A 630 -32.99 11.49 6.51
C ARG A 630 -32.73 11.55 5.00
N TYR A 631 -32.90 10.43 4.30
CA TYR A 631 -32.54 10.27 2.88
C TYR A 631 -33.60 9.45 2.11
N ASP A 632 -34.79 10.01 1.94
CA ASP A 632 -35.95 9.24 1.48
C ASP A 632 -35.87 8.78 0.01
N ASN A 633 -35.03 9.44 -0.78
CA ASN A 633 -34.97 9.23 -2.23
C ASN A 633 -33.93 8.19 -2.70
N LEU A 634 -33.03 7.76 -1.80
CA LEU A 634 -31.84 7.00 -2.21
C LEU A 634 -32.20 5.58 -2.69
N VAL A 635 -33.14 4.93 -2.01
CA VAL A 635 -33.61 3.57 -2.38
C VAL A 635 -34.31 3.58 -3.73
N GLY A 636 -35.12 4.61 -4.00
CA GLY A 636 -35.82 4.75 -5.27
C GLY A 636 -34.88 4.79 -6.46
N MET A 637 -33.66 5.33 -6.29
CA MET A 637 -32.66 5.34 -7.37
C MET A 637 -32.09 3.97 -7.75
N PHE A 638 -32.37 2.92 -6.98
CA PHE A 638 -31.99 1.53 -7.27
C PHE A 638 -33.21 0.66 -7.61
N SER A 639 -34.42 1.17 -7.40
CA SER A 639 -35.65 0.45 -7.66
C SER A 639 -36.03 0.55 -9.14
N ALA A 640 -36.34 -0.58 -9.77
CA ALA A 640 -36.86 -0.59 -11.15
C ALA A 640 -38.24 0.08 -11.29
N THR A 641 -38.93 0.32 -10.17
CA THR A 641 -40.28 0.92 -10.12
C THR A 641 -40.27 2.35 -9.58
N ASP A 642 -39.09 2.93 -9.32
CA ASP A 642 -38.90 4.21 -8.64
C ASP A 642 -39.63 4.33 -7.28
N GLN A 643 -40.01 3.18 -6.69
CA GLN A 643 -40.65 3.15 -5.38
C GLN A 643 -39.71 3.73 -4.32
N GLN A 644 -40.13 4.84 -3.73
CA GLN A 644 -39.39 5.50 -2.65
C GLN A 644 -39.61 4.76 -1.34
N ILE A 645 -38.51 4.45 -0.65
CA ILE A 645 -38.53 3.89 0.70
C ILE A 645 -37.86 4.91 1.61
N PRO A 646 -38.63 5.60 2.48
CA PRO A 646 -38.09 6.57 3.41
C PRO A 646 -37.06 5.92 4.34
N CYS A 647 -35.92 6.60 4.53
CA CYS A 647 -34.82 6.10 5.35
C CYS A 647 -34.26 7.22 6.22
N VAL A 648 -33.88 6.89 7.45
CA VAL A 648 -33.11 7.76 8.35
C VAL A 648 -32.08 6.93 9.09
N GLY A 649 -30.89 7.48 9.32
CA GLY A 649 -29.84 6.76 10.02
C GLY A 649 -28.69 7.60 10.51
N VAL A 650 -27.86 6.97 11.34
CA VAL A 650 -26.68 7.56 11.98
C VAL A 650 -25.48 6.65 11.76
N SER A 651 -24.32 7.27 11.48
CA SER A 651 -23.03 6.62 11.32
C SER A 651 -22.05 7.14 12.37
N LEU A 652 -21.44 6.23 13.13
CA LEU A 652 -20.42 6.56 14.12
C LEU A 652 -19.03 6.51 13.49
N GLY A 653 -18.27 7.59 13.63
CA GLY A 653 -16.86 7.69 13.25
C GLY A 653 -15.95 7.02 14.27
N ILE A 654 -15.95 5.69 14.28
CA ILE A 654 -15.36 4.91 15.38
C ILE A 654 -13.86 5.08 15.55
N GLU A 655 -13.12 5.42 14.50
CA GLU A 655 -11.66 5.63 14.57
C GLU A 655 -11.29 6.75 15.54
N ARG A 656 -12.13 7.79 15.60
CA ARG A 656 -11.90 8.96 16.45
C ARG A 656 -12.22 8.66 17.91
N ILE A 657 -13.31 7.94 18.15
CA ILE A 657 -13.68 7.41 19.46
C ILE A 657 -12.56 6.47 19.96
N PHE A 658 -12.10 5.56 19.09
CA PHE A 658 -11.02 4.63 19.41
C PHE A 658 -9.72 5.36 19.79
N GLY A 659 -9.31 6.39 19.04
CA GLY A 659 -8.12 7.17 19.36
C GLY A 659 -8.16 7.83 20.75
N ILE A 660 -9.32 8.37 21.13
CA ILE A 660 -9.50 8.99 22.46
C ILE A 660 -9.47 7.92 23.57
N LEU A 661 -10.21 6.83 23.38
CA LEU A 661 -10.28 5.74 24.35
C LEU A 661 -8.94 5.03 24.53
N GLN A 662 -8.18 4.87 23.43
CA GLN A 662 -6.83 4.32 23.48
C GLN A 662 -5.90 5.22 24.31
N ALA A 663 -5.92 6.54 24.06
CA ALA A 663 -5.11 7.49 24.83
C ALA A 663 -5.48 7.53 26.32
N HIS A 664 -6.75 7.30 26.66
CA HIS A 664 -7.20 7.15 28.05
C HIS A 664 -6.71 5.82 28.67
N ALA A 665 -6.84 4.71 27.95
CA ALA A 665 -6.41 3.40 28.41
C ALA A 665 -4.90 3.34 28.67
N GLU A 666 -4.10 3.93 27.76
CA GLU A 666 -2.64 4.01 27.90
C GLU A 666 -2.19 4.81 29.14
N LYS A 667 -3.00 5.78 29.60
CA LYS A 667 -2.74 6.54 30.83
C LYS A 667 -3.09 5.78 32.11
N GLN A 668 -4.04 4.83 32.07
CA GLN A 668 -4.60 4.20 33.27
C GLN A 668 -3.94 2.89 33.69
N SER A 669 -3.38 2.07 32.79
CA SER A 669 -2.42 0.97 33.09
C SER A 669 -2.12 0.15 31.83
N ALA A 670 -0.89 -0.39 31.74
CA ALA A 670 -0.31 -1.13 30.62
C ALA A 670 -0.65 -2.64 30.55
N ASN A 671 -1.58 -3.14 31.35
CA ASN A 671 -1.87 -4.58 31.35
C ASN A 671 -2.87 -4.94 30.26
N ALA A 672 -2.33 -5.36 29.11
CA ALA A 672 -3.09 -6.05 28.08
C ALA A 672 -3.79 -7.27 28.67
N ALA A 673 -5.00 -7.57 28.20
CA ALA A 673 -5.69 -8.80 28.58
C ALA A 673 -4.79 -10.00 28.21
N PRO A 674 -4.58 -10.96 29.12
CA PRO A 674 -3.72 -12.09 28.83
C PRO A 674 -4.35 -12.95 27.73
N PRO A 675 -3.54 -13.53 26.82
CA PRO A 675 -4.05 -14.37 25.74
C PRO A 675 -4.68 -15.67 26.25
N SER A 676 -4.31 -16.12 27.45
CA SER A 676 -4.84 -17.32 28.10
C SER A 676 -5.26 -17.03 29.54
N GLN A 677 -6.31 -17.72 30.00
CA GLN A 677 -6.76 -17.66 31.39
C GLN A 677 -6.04 -18.70 32.26
N VAL A 678 -5.67 -19.84 31.67
CA VAL A 678 -5.04 -20.96 32.37
C VAL A 678 -3.81 -21.46 31.62
N LEU A 679 -2.67 -21.60 32.30
CA LEU A 679 -1.54 -22.38 31.80
C LEU A 679 -1.55 -23.77 32.45
N VAL A 680 -1.63 -24.82 31.65
CA VAL A 680 -1.48 -26.21 32.13
C VAL A 680 0.01 -26.55 32.16
N ALA A 681 0.54 -26.74 33.35
CA ALA A 681 1.95 -26.96 33.62
C ALA A 681 2.23 -28.34 34.24
N SER A 682 3.46 -28.84 34.08
CA SER A 682 3.90 -30.08 34.72
C SER A 682 5.20 -29.92 35.50
N THR A 683 5.38 -30.75 36.53
CA THR A 683 6.61 -30.78 37.35
C THR A 683 7.63 -31.84 36.89
N SER A 684 7.14 -32.94 36.29
CA SER A 684 7.95 -34.05 35.80
C SER A 684 7.96 -34.13 34.26
N ASN A 685 8.87 -34.94 33.73
CA ASN A 685 8.96 -35.28 32.31
C ASN A 685 7.84 -36.24 31.89
N ASP A 686 7.63 -36.40 30.59
CA ASP A 686 6.72 -37.38 29.96
C ASP A 686 5.23 -37.18 30.30
N LEU A 687 4.86 -36.00 30.81
CA LEU A 687 3.49 -35.62 31.16
C LEU A 687 2.78 -34.82 30.06
N MET A 688 3.27 -34.85 28.82
CA MET A 688 2.64 -34.11 27.70
C MET A 688 1.21 -34.58 27.43
N LEU A 689 0.97 -35.89 27.42
CA LEU A 689 -0.37 -36.45 27.19
C LEU A 689 -1.36 -36.00 28.29
N PRO A 690 -1.10 -36.18 29.61
CA PRO A 690 -1.95 -35.64 30.65
C PRO A 690 -2.19 -34.13 30.57
N ARG A 691 -1.16 -33.33 30.23
CA ARG A 691 -1.31 -31.87 30.04
C ARG A 691 -2.30 -31.55 28.92
N LEU A 692 -2.20 -32.25 27.79
CA LEU A 692 -3.12 -32.05 26.66
C LEU A 692 -4.55 -32.47 27.00
N GLU A 693 -4.74 -33.57 27.74
CA GLU A 693 -6.07 -33.98 28.18
C GLU A 693 -6.72 -32.97 29.12
N LEU A 694 -5.96 -32.42 30.08
CA LEU A 694 -6.43 -31.35 30.97
C LEU A 694 -6.75 -30.08 30.19
N CYS A 695 -5.87 -29.70 29.26
CA CYS A 695 -6.10 -28.55 28.38
C CYS A 695 -7.39 -28.73 27.57
N LYS A 696 -7.62 -29.93 27.02
CA LYS A 696 -8.85 -30.27 26.31
C LYS A 696 -10.09 -30.21 27.21
N GLN A 697 -9.99 -30.68 28.45
CA GLN A 697 -11.08 -30.59 29.43
C GLN A 697 -11.46 -29.13 29.70
N LEU A 698 -10.47 -28.23 29.83
CA LEU A 698 -10.70 -26.80 30.02
C LEU A 698 -11.32 -26.16 28.77
N TRP A 699 -10.85 -26.51 27.58
CA TRP A 699 -11.44 -26.02 26.32
C TRP A 699 -12.90 -26.46 26.16
N LEU A 700 -13.24 -27.72 26.50
CA LEU A 700 -14.63 -28.21 26.48
C LEU A 700 -15.54 -27.46 27.47
N ALA A 701 -14.95 -26.87 28.52
CA ALA A 701 -15.65 -26.01 29.48
C ALA A 701 -15.68 -24.52 29.10
N ASN A 702 -15.24 -24.17 27.88
CA ASN A 702 -15.09 -22.78 27.43
C ASN A 702 -14.15 -21.95 28.33
N ILE A 703 -13.07 -22.57 28.84
CA ILE A 703 -12.00 -21.87 29.54
C ILE A 703 -10.80 -21.77 28.59
N SER A 704 -10.29 -20.55 28.38
CA SER A 704 -9.10 -20.32 27.58
C SER A 704 -7.88 -20.86 28.31
N ALA A 705 -7.35 -21.97 27.81
CA ALA A 705 -6.20 -22.65 28.39
C ALA A 705 -5.11 -22.86 27.35
N GLU A 706 -3.85 -22.93 27.79
CA GLU A 706 -2.73 -23.27 26.94
C GLU A 706 -1.74 -24.20 27.63
N VAL A 707 -0.92 -24.88 26.82
CA VAL A 707 0.27 -25.61 27.25
C VAL A 707 1.50 -24.98 26.59
N MET A 708 2.62 -24.93 27.30
CA MET A 708 3.89 -24.55 26.68
C MET A 708 4.24 -25.57 25.60
N GLN A 709 4.54 -25.09 24.37
CA GLN A 709 4.85 -25.90 23.19
C GLN A 709 6.28 -26.48 23.27
N THR A 710 6.50 -27.29 24.29
CA THR A 710 7.75 -27.97 24.60
C THR A 710 7.38 -29.28 25.29
N GLU A 711 8.01 -30.38 24.90
CA GLU A 711 7.68 -31.72 25.38
C GLU A 711 7.93 -31.87 26.88
N ASN A 712 9.13 -31.48 27.34
CA ASN A 712 9.56 -31.57 28.74
C ASN A 712 10.02 -30.20 29.28
N PRO A 713 9.10 -29.24 29.50
CA PRO A 713 9.46 -27.90 29.96
C PRO A 713 9.78 -27.91 31.46
N LYS A 714 10.88 -27.28 31.86
CA LYS A 714 11.18 -27.07 33.29
C LYS A 714 10.06 -26.25 33.95
N PHE A 715 9.62 -26.65 35.14
CA PHE A 715 8.56 -25.94 35.87
C PHE A 715 8.81 -24.43 36.02
N ILE A 716 10.05 -24.04 36.36
CA ILE A 716 10.44 -22.63 36.47
C ILE A 716 10.22 -21.85 35.16
N LYS A 717 10.52 -22.47 34.00
CA LYS A 717 10.27 -21.82 32.70
C LYS A 717 8.78 -21.64 32.43
N GLN A 718 7.95 -22.60 32.84
CA GLN A 718 6.48 -22.50 32.73
C GLN A 718 5.93 -21.40 33.63
N LEU A 719 6.45 -21.28 34.85
CA LEU A 719 6.09 -20.19 35.77
C LEU A 719 6.46 -18.82 35.21
N HIS A 720 7.68 -18.67 34.67
CA HIS A 720 8.11 -17.43 34.01
C HIS A 720 7.23 -17.11 32.80
N TYR A 721 6.91 -18.12 31.98
CA TYR A 721 6.03 -17.98 30.83
C TYR A 721 4.62 -17.49 31.22
N ALA A 722 4.04 -18.03 32.30
CA ALA A 722 2.76 -17.57 32.83
C ALA A 722 2.82 -16.10 33.29
N LEU A 723 3.91 -15.72 33.98
CA LEU A 723 4.10 -14.35 34.47
C LEU A 723 4.30 -13.35 33.33
N GLU A 724 5.14 -13.66 32.34
CA GLU A 724 5.38 -12.81 31.17
C GLU A 724 4.12 -12.57 30.34
N ARG A 725 3.24 -13.58 30.26
CA ARG A 725 1.96 -13.48 29.56
C ARG A 725 0.83 -12.90 30.40
N GLY A 726 1.04 -12.70 31.69
CA GLY A 726 0.00 -12.24 32.62
C GLY A 726 -1.12 -13.26 32.84
N THR A 727 -0.85 -14.56 32.64
CA THR A 727 -1.85 -15.62 32.80
C THR A 727 -2.29 -15.70 34.27
N PRO A 728 -3.61 -15.62 34.59
CA PRO A 728 -4.07 -15.50 35.96
C PRO A 728 -4.03 -16.81 36.74
N TYR A 729 -4.22 -17.95 36.08
CA TYR A 729 -4.24 -19.28 36.72
C TYR A 729 -3.25 -20.24 36.09
N MET A 730 -2.72 -21.14 36.92
CA MET A 730 -1.85 -22.23 36.48
C MET A 730 -2.37 -23.56 37.05
N VAL A 731 -2.57 -24.56 36.20
CA VAL A 731 -2.99 -25.91 36.60
C VAL A 731 -1.78 -26.81 36.51
N VAL A 732 -1.31 -27.33 37.65
CA VAL A 732 -0.06 -28.08 37.76
C VAL A 732 -0.38 -29.57 37.96
N ILE A 733 0.28 -30.42 37.16
CA ILE A 733 0.22 -31.88 37.27
C ILE A 733 1.63 -32.49 37.39
N GLY A 734 1.82 -33.34 38.39
CA GLY A 734 3.00 -34.19 38.56
C GLY A 734 2.62 -35.67 38.52
N GLU A 735 3.60 -36.56 38.66
CA GLU A 735 3.38 -38.01 38.70
C GLU A 735 2.50 -38.43 39.89
N ASP A 736 2.74 -37.84 41.07
CA ASP A 736 1.96 -38.10 42.29
C ASP A 736 0.51 -37.63 42.14
N GLU A 737 0.30 -36.44 41.58
CA GLU A 737 -1.03 -35.89 41.32
C GLU A 737 -1.79 -36.73 40.29
N LEU A 738 -1.11 -37.17 39.23
CA LEU A 738 -1.69 -38.05 38.21
C LEU A 738 -2.12 -39.39 38.81
N ALA A 739 -1.26 -40.02 39.63
CA ALA A 739 -1.56 -41.29 40.28
C ALA A 739 -2.75 -41.19 41.26
N LYS A 740 -2.92 -40.03 41.90
CA LYS A 740 -4.03 -39.75 42.84
C LYS A 740 -5.30 -39.22 42.16
N GLY A 741 -5.27 -38.94 40.85
CA GLY A 741 -6.40 -38.37 40.12
C GLY A 741 -6.74 -36.92 40.52
N VAL A 742 -5.75 -36.17 41.02
CA VAL A 742 -5.90 -34.78 41.47
C VAL A 742 -5.07 -33.83 40.61
N VAL A 743 -5.34 -32.53 40.71
CA VAL A 743 -4.56 -31.46 40.08
C VAL A 743 -4.41 -30.29 41.05
N LYS A 744 -3.33 -29.52 40.89
CA LYS A 744 -3.10 -28.31 41.68
C LYS A 744 -3.52 -27.08 40.88
N VAL A 745 -4.45 -26.29 41.41
CA VAL A 745 -4.84 -25.00 40.83
C VAL A 745 -4.13 -23.90 41.61
N LYS A 746 -3.32 -23.12 40.90
CA LYS A 746 -2.53 -22.02 41.43
C LYS A 746 -3.03 -20.69 40.85
N GLU A 747 -3.30 -19.73 41.72
CA GLU A 747 -3.66 -18.37 41.35
C GLU A 747 -2.40 -17.49 41.38
N MET A 748 -2.09 -16.82 40.27
CA MET A 748 -0.80 -16.17 40.07
C MET A 748 -0.69 -14.84 40.85
N ALA A 749 -1.81 -14.15 41.07
CA ALA A 749 -1.85 -12.88 41.79
C ALA A 749 -1.73 -13.06 43.31
N SER A 750 -2.56 -13.93 43.90
CA SER A 750 -2.54 -14.23 45.35
C SER A 750 -1.42 -15.19 45.75
N LYS A 751 -0.90 -15.96 44.78
CA LYS A 751 0.02 -17.10 44.98
C LYS A 751 -0.62 -18.26 45.77
N ASP A 752 -1.94 -18.25 45.92
CA ASP A 752 -2.68 -19.32 46.58
C ASP A 752 -2.70 -20.58 45.71
N GLU A 753 -2.66 -21.74 46.35
CA GLU A 753 -2.65 -23.04 45.69
C GLU A 753 -3.61 -24.00 46.40
N VAL A 754 -4.44 -24.70 45.62
CA VAL A 754 -5.38 -25.71 46.11
C VAL A 754 -5.23 -26.99 45.30
N THR A 755 -5.33 -28.14 45.97
CA THR A 755 -5.39 -29.44 45.30
C THR A 755 -6.84 -29.87 45.20
N VAL A 756 -7.31 -30.17 43.99
CA VAL A 756 -8.70 -30.61 43.72
C VAL A 756 -8.73 -31.90 42.91
N PRO A 757 -9.77 -32.74 43.05
CA PRO A 757 -10.01 -33.83 42.13
C PRO A 757 -10.06 -33.34 40.68
N ARG A 758 -9.51 -34.11 39.74
CA ARG A 758 -9.52 -33.75 38.29
C ARG A 758 -10.94 -33.52 37.76
N SER A 759 -11.94 -34.21 38.31
CA SER A 759 -13.37 -34.03 38.00
C SER A 759 -13.91 -32.65 38.40
N GLU A 760 -13.34 -32.03 39.43
CA GLU A 760 -13.79 -30.75 39.99
C GLU A 760 -12.97 -29.55 39.50
N LEU A 761 -11.90 -29.78 38.71
CA LEU A 761 -11.02 -28.74 38.17
C LEU A 761 -11.78 -27.55 37.57
N VAL A 762 -12.75 -27.85 36.71
CA VAL A 762 -13.55 -26.81 36.02
C VAL A 762 -14.40 -26.05 37.03
N ALA A 763 -15.07 -26.75 37.95
CA ALA A 763 -15.92 -26.13 38.97
C ALA A 763 -15.10 -25.22 39.90
N GLU A 764 -13.89 -25.63 40.26
CA GLU A 764 -12.99 -24.83 41.11
C GLU A 764 -12.51 -23.56 40.40
N LEU A 765 -12.12 -23.66 39.12
CA LEU A 765 -11.73 -22.48 38.33
C LEU A 765 -12.90 -21.49 38.20
N LEU A 766 -14.12 -21.97 37.95
CA LEU A 766 -15.32 -21.13 37.89
C LEU A 766 -15.65 -20.51 39.26
N ARG A 767 -15.50 -21.27 40.36
CA ARG A 767 -15.70 -20.77 41.73
C ARG A 767 -14.74 -19.64 42.09
N ARG A 768 -13.51 -19.70 41.57
CA ARG A 768 -12.49 -18.63 41.69
C ARG A 768 -12.73 -17.44 40.76
N GLY A 769 -13.77 -17.48 39.93
CA GLY A 769 -14.09 -16.40 39.00
C GLY A 769 -13.21 -16.40 37.74
N CYS A 770 -12.67 -17.56 37.34
CA CYS A 770 -12.05 -17.69 36.02
C CYS A 770 -13.11 -17.40 34.95
N PRO A 771 -12.93 -16.35 34.11
CA PRO A 771 -13.93 -16.01 33.11
C PRO A 771 -14.02 -17.13 32.08
N THR A 772 -15.21 -17.37 31.52
CA THR A 772 -15.35 -18.27 30.36
C THR A 772 -15.24 -17.47 29.06
N THR A 773 -14.76 -18.10 27.99
CA THR A 773 -14.77 -17.53 26.64
C THR A 773 -16.19 -17.40 26.07
N SER A 774 -17.21 -17.91 26.79
CA SER A 774 -18.63 -17.65 26.56
C SER A 774 -19.00 -16.19 26.89
N THR A 775 -18.54 -15.22 26.11
CA THR A 775 -18.86 -13.80 26.26
C THR A 775 -20.11 -13.37 25.50
N LEU A 776 -21.10 -14.27 25.35
CA LEU A 776 -22.49 -13.87 25.11
C LEU A 776 -23.26 -13.91 26.44
N SER A 777 -22.79 -13.17 27.44
CA SER A 777 -23.73 -12.53 28.36
C SER A 777 -24.26 -11.30 27.63
N ILE A 778 -25.28 -11.52 26.77
CA ILE A 778 -26.06 -10.42 26.19
C ILE A 778 -26.77 -9.67 27.31
#